data_AF-A0A9D5YV08-F1
#
_entry.id   AF-A0A9D5YV08-F1
#
_cell.length_a   1.000
_cell.length_b   1.000
_cell.length_c   1.000
_cell.angle_alpha   90.00
_cell.angle_beta   90.00
_cell.angle_gamma   90.00
#
_symmetry.space_group_name_H-M   'P 1'
#
loop_
_entity.id
_entity.type
_entity.pdbx_description
1 polymer ?
#
loop_
_entity_poly.entity_id
_entity_poly.type
_entity_poly.pdbx_seq_one_letter_code
_entity_poly.pdbx_strand_id
1 'polypeptide(L)'
;MKLHWSSRCLTQPGPAPDPLVLVITDVKALRADRRYSLSDGSLTGRSTRNGMTLRPPDRSFTLSLTTRRFPATVHAFSASVGGTEWRHDHATCGPPNAIDGNSGTPWRAGTFHVHDAWLSLRFTQPAEMDEVEVVEAAPMVVKKWRLLGQATPDALPRVLAEGGRLGSLRLPHARGTWHCLLLQLIKSDAPPGIAEIIPRKNGVPILMRTADRVEIDAVFSDGLGEVELVATTNMQRPILCRTHAERSGDRKVLTMTSGFAASPSLSSLYDRERDIALTFDAWNHSVRMVPDEAGYHITSRAASGQRVLGITARPYYYQSALGVRFFRPIDKSTWPVAPTFAMTWYGIRAWEISCQNHDRLDPQIEWVGRHLAPYGLSVFQFDDCYDRRDDKLMRSLSDKVRHEGMIPGIWFTPFSTAFPEHFERRPDWFLHDETGARIHSFTGHTYRDPGMAWEGAALNLSNRGAEEWYRHWWRKVNDVWNFDYFKIDGIPTAIDAYFKAADLDRARFTDPMLGIQCGIEIAREVVGATKFINLCWGMPVDAMGFANGSRTGQDSGGFKHNIRTIVEWQYLNNTAWYCDPDSLSYMHDKTPEHTRLRAQARTLTGQQFSTDETWTLYPEPITRVLQKSIPMIDIYPTQLYRITPDWESYEIFDLKLRRPYGQWDVVGLFNYRDEPRRQSLPLSRLDLAPGRYHVWSFWEHKYLGEFDSQDTVRLPDAKPLEGRAYAVQPTGEGPRLLATDRHTTMGGLDLIEYACTADGDGRWRVSGLSDHLVAGDPYRITLHASRCPASQLNCDNGKMEVEYLAESPGIVELCIIPQTGGKARWSALLEEGKLTLARPAPARVELGVITPGESRSGFIEVYCDVDRIPIIAASANDFWLNLAVAEPFAVGKPYRIPFTVDTRKLAPKSDFVSAVVLETAEGVAPARLEVPVAFRTGAVMPKGRNYEELSKLHDAIVIAHEQGYGRLRINRSVTGAPIILGGKTYATGLGAHAPQRTSYFIAGGGYTHFVAVVGLDATAKSGHGKAAVQFRVELDGRVVLETPEMREDSPPITLVVDELKGARVLTLVCDNLGDQDYDHADWAEARLYK
;
A
#
# COMPACT_ATOMS: atom_id res chain seq x y z
N MET A 1 12.67 -51.75 34.47
CA MET A 1 14.03 -52.34 34.47
C MET A 1 15.00 -51.39 35.15
N LYS A 2 16.02 -51.90 35.85
CA LYS A 2 17.24 -51.15 36.18
C LYS A 2 18.36 -51.65 35.26
N LEU A 3 19.26 -50.78 34.85
CA LEU A 3 20.63 -51.12 34.47
C LEU A 3 21.54 -49.94 34.85
N HIS A 4 22.81 -50.23 35.17
CA HIS A 4 23.74 -49.26 35.75
C HIS A 4 24.71 -48.71 34.70
N TRP A 5 25.15 -47.47 34.93
CA TRP A 5 26.36 -46.91 34.31
C TRP A 5 27.60 -47.27 35.14
N SER A 6 28.71 -47.54 34.45
CA SER A 6 30.06 -47.47 35.03
C SER A 6 31.04 -47.03 33.95
N SER A 7 32.11 -46.31 34.33
CA SER A 7 32.95 -45.56 33.39
C SER A 7 34.40 -46.02 33.41
N ARG A 8 35.06 -45.98 32.25
CA ARG A 8 36.44 -45.46 32.08
C ARG A 8 36.82 -45.28 30.61
N CYS A 9 37.36 -44.08 30.33
CA CYS A 9 38.50 -43.76 29.46
C CYS A 9 39.16 -44.95 28.70
N LEU A 10 39.47 -44.88 27.40
CA LEU A 10 39.57 -43.79 26.39
C LEU A 10 39.24 -44.39 24.97
N THR A 11 39.25 -43.73 23.81
CA THR A 11 39.95 -42.50 23.35
C THR A 11 39.15 -41.75 22.25
N GLN A 12 39.81 -40.93 21.43
CA GLN A 12 39.35 -40.14 20.28
C GLN A 12 39.49 -40.88 18.92
N PRO A 13 38.98 -40.34 17.78
CA PRO A 13 37.88 -39.37 17.62
C PRO A 13 36.88 -39.64 16.44
N GLY A 14 35.58 -39.41 16.71
CA GLY A 14 34.55 -39.03 15.71
C GLY A 14 33.96 -40.13 14.81
N PRO A 15 32.92 -39.81 14.00
CA PRO A 15 32.08 -38.60 13.99
C PRO A 15 30.79 -38.78 14.84
N ALA A 16 29.80 -37.89 14.70
CA ALA A 16 28.43 -38.07 15.23
C ALA A 16 27.66 -39.15 14.43
N PRO A 17 26.60 -39.77 14.99
CA PRO A 17 25.26 -39.17 14.91
C PRO A 17 24.30 -39.47 16.09
N ASP A 18 23.12 -38.84 16.08
CA ASP A 18 21.90 -39.30 16.78
C ASP A 18 20.66 -38.93 15.94
N PRO A 19 19.80 -39.91 15.58
CA PRO A 19 18.43 -39.60 15.17
C PRO A 19 17.32 -40.54 15.71
N LEU A 20 16.06 -40.12 15.50
CA LEU A 20 14.74 -40.69 15.85
C LEU A 20 14.19 -40.35 17.25
N VAL A 21 13.05 -39.65 17.41
CA VAL A 21 11.66 -39.82 16.89
C VAL A 21 10.95 -40.98 17.64
N LEU A 22 10.08 -40.75 18.64
CA LEU A 22 8.77 -40.04 18.69
C LEU A 22 7.58 -40.89 18.22
N VAL A 23 6.60 -41.14 19.12
CA VAL A 23 5.17 -41.41 18.84
C VAL A 23 4.33 -40.87 20.00
N ILE A 24 3.09 -40.43 19.71
CA ILE A 24 2.12 -39.78 20.61
C ILE A 24 0.87 -40.67 20.76
N THR A 25 0.22 -40.68 21.93
CA THR A 25 -1.24 -40.90 22.03
C THR A 25 -1.88 -40.07 23.16
N ASP A 26 -3.01 -39.43 22.85
CA ASP A 26 -3.92 -38.76 23.78
C ASP A 26 -5.16 -39.65 24.04
N VAL A 27 -5.72 -39.61 25.26
CA VAL A 27 -6.97 -40.31 25.61
C VAL A 27 -7.87 -39.43 26.48
N LYS A 28 -9.12 -39.27 26.02
CA LYS A 28 -10.06 -38.24 26.47
C LYS A 28 -10.63 -38.42 27.88
N ALA A 29 -10.87 -37.25 28.49
CA ALA A 29 -11.54 -36.99 29.77
C ALA A 29 -12.87 -37.72 30.06
N LEU A 30 -13.20 -37.88 31.35
CA LEU A 30 -14.55 -38.24 31.82
C LEU A 30 -14.99 -37.52 33.12
N ARG A 31 -15.68 -36.38 32.92
CA ARG A 31 -16.78 -35.74 33.69
C ARG A 31 -16.93 -35.80 35.23
N ALA A 32 -17.48 -34.67 35.72
CA ALA A 32 -18.32 -34.44 36.92
C ALA A 32 -17.59 -34.11 38.25
N ASP A 33 -18.11 -33.24 39.14
CA ASP A 33 -19.41 -32.51 39.12
C ASP A 33 -19.33 -31.06 39.68
N ARG A 34 -20.36 -30.24 39.37
CA ARG A 34 -20.92 -28.99 39.98
C ARG A 34 -20.21 -28.31 41.20
N ARG A 35 -20.32 -27.00 41.53
CA ARG A 35 -20.97 -25.73 41.08
C ARG A 35 -20.54 -24.63 42.10
N TYR A 36 -20.57 -23.30 41.92
CA TYR A 36 -20.62 -22.35 40.78
C TYR A 36 -19.40 -21.38 40.99
N SER A 37 -19.36 -20.03 40.97
CA SER A 37 -20.24 -18.88 40.61
C SER A 37 -19.43 -17.59 40.40
N LEU A 38 -20.07 -16.52 39.93
CA LEU A 38 -19.64 -15.11 40.09
C LEU A 38 -20.69 -14.34 40.90
N SER A 39 -20.27 -13.25 41.56
CA SER A 39 -21.16 -12.15 41.99
C SER A 39 -20.36 -10.84 42.14
N ASP A 40 -21.05 -9.75 41.91
CA ASP A 40 -20.60 -8.37 41.76
C ASP A 40 -20.40 -7.62 43.10
N GLY A 41 -19.95 -6.36 42.99
CA GLY A 41 -19.33 -5.63 44.08
C GLY A 41 -20.28 -5.09 45.16
N SER A 42 -19.75 -4.94 46.38
CA SER A 42 -20.23 -3.93 47.32
C SER A 42 -19.12 -3.47 48.27
N LEU A 43 -19.10 -2.16 48.56
CA LEU A 43 -18.30 -1.56 49.61
C LEU A 43 -18.97 -1.81 50.97
N THR A 44 -18.28 -2.45 51.91
CA THR A 44 -18.43 -2.15 53.34
C THR A 44 -17.07 -2.19 54.03
N GLY A 45 -16.81 -1.21 54.89
CA GLY A 45 -15.60 -1.16 55.71
C GLY A 45 -15.92 -1.32 57.19
N ARG A 46 -14.89 -1.57 58.01
CA ARG A 46 -14.97 -1.42 59.47
C ARG A 46 -13.78 -0.63 60.00
N SER A 47 -14.07 0.57 60.49
CA SER A 47 -13.12 1.40 61.23
C SER A 47 -13.05 0.95 62.68
N THR A 48 -11.83 0.73 63.19
CA THR A 48 -11.53 0.85 64.63
C THR A 48 -10.29 1.72 64.82
N ARG A 49 -10.23 2.42 65.96
CA ARG A 49 -9.37 3.59 66.17
C ARG A 49 -7.91 3.18 66.43
N ASN A 50 -6.98 3.58 65.55
CA ASN A 50 -5.81 4.44 65.86
C ASN A 50 -4.68 4.37 64.80
N GLY A 51 -4.45 5.47 64.08
CA GLY A 51 -3.16 5.82 63.46
C GLY A 51 -2.74 5.12 62.14
N MET A 52 -2.27 5.90 61.17
CA MET A 52 -1.44 5.40 60.07
C MET A 52 0.02 5.25 60.52
N THR A 53 0.72 4.25 60.00
CA THR A 53 2.19 4.27 59.85
C THR A 53 2.57 3.41 58.65
N LEU A 54 3.26 4.00 57.68
CA LEU A 54 3.82 3.28 56.52
C LEU A 54 5.13 2.57 56.90
N ARG A 55 5.40 1.42 56.28
CA ARG A 55 6.73 0.80 56.24
C ARG A 55 6.99 0.21 54.84
N PRO A 56 8.19 0.38 54.26
CA PRO A 56 8.54 -0.23 52.97
C PRO A 56 8.90 -1.72 53.14
N PRO A 57 8.81 -2.54 52.07
CA PRO A 57 9.36 -3.89 52.03
C PRO A 57 10.86 -3.89 51.70
N ASP A 58 11.61 -4.76 52.36
CA ASP A 58 13.06 -4.91 52.22
C ASP A 58 13.50 -5.49 50.85
N ARG A 59 14.77 -5.28 50.47
CA ARG A 59 15.42 -5.92 49.32
C ARG A 59 16.82 -6.43 49.67
N SER A 60 17.19 -7.57 49.09
CA SER A 60 18.53 -8.16 49.11
C SER A 60 19.24 -7.99 47.76
N PHE A 61 20.54 -8.30 47.72
CA PHE A 61 21.36 -8.30 46.50
C PHE A 61 22.09 -9.63 46.36
N THR A 62 22.27 -10.10 45.12
CA THR A 62 23.07 -11.28 44.77
C THR A 62 24.19 -10.87 43.83
N LEU A 63 25.41 -11.35 44.09
CA LEU A 63 26.57 -11.13 43.21
C LEU A 63 26.89 -12.43 42.47
N SER A 64 26.84 -12.41 41.14
CA SER A 64 27.22 -13.55 40.28
C SER A 64 28.45 -13.18 39.45
N LEU A 65 29.43 -14.10 39.41
CA LEU A 65 30.62 -14.02 38.56
C LEU A 65 30.63 -15.22 37.62
N THR A 66 31.06 -15.03 36.38
CA THR A 66 31.04 -16.09 35.35
C THR A 66 32.30 -16.03 34.49
N THR A 67 33.16 -17.05 34.60
CA THR A 67 34.37 -17.19 33.77
C THR A 67 34.03 -17.87 32.44
N ARG A 68 34.58 -17.38 31.32
CA ARG A 68 34.16 -17.80 29.96
C ARG A 68 34.75 -19.14 29.47
N ARG A 69 35.72 -19.75 30.17
CA ARG A 69 36.22 -21.11 29.90
C ARG A 69 36.51 -21.84 31.22
N PHE A 70 36.01 -23.07 31.32
CA PHE A 70 35.95 -23.93 32.52
C PHE A 70 35.16 -23.35 33.72
N PRO A 71 34.52 -24.22 34.53
CA PRO A 71 33.77 -23.80 35.72
C PRO A 71 34.74 -23.49 36.88
N ALA A 72 35.20 -22.24 36.97
CA ALA A 72 35.96 -21.76 38.10
C ALA A 72 35.05 -21.50 39.31
N THR A 73 34.81 -22.52 40.13
CA THR A 73 33.98 -22.41 41.33
C THR A 73 34.66 -21.51 42.37
N VAL A 74 34.10 -20.32 42.60
CA VAL A 74 34.53 -19.42 43.69
C VAL A 74 34.05 -20.00 45.02
N HIS A 75 34.90 -20.82 45.66
CA HIS A 75 34.52 -21.59 46.84
C HIS A 75 34.31 -20.77 48.12
N ALA A 76 34.90 -19.58 48.22
CA ALA A 76 34.71 -18.67 49.35
C ALA A 76 34.95 -17.20 48.97
N PHE A 77 34.26 -16.30 49.66
CA PHE A 77 34.64 -14.89 49.78
C PHE A 77 34.90 -14.56 51.25
N SER A 78 35.70 -13.52 51.51
CA SER A 78 35.90 -12.98 52.86
C SER A 78 35.78 -11.46 52.88
N ALA A 79 34.96 -10.93 53.78
CA ALA A 79 34.88 -9.51 54.07
C ALA A 79 35.31 -9.26 55.52
N SER A 80 36.01 -8.14 55.77
CA SER A 80 36.35 -7.73 57.14
C SER A 80 35.98 -6.27 57.39
N VAL A 81 35.34 -6.05 58.55
CA VAL A 81 34.93 -4.76 59.07
C VAL A 81 35.30 -4.73 60.55
N GLY A 82 35.99 -3.68 61.01
CA GLY A 82 36.36 -3.51 62.42
C GLY A 82 37.34 -4.55 63.00
N GLY A 83 37.93 -5.42 62.18
CA GLY A 83 38.85 -6.49 62.62
C GLY A 83 38.25 -7.89 62.69
N THR A 84 36.93 -8.04 62.54
CA THR A 84 36.28 -9.35 62.39
C THR A 84 36.31 -9.76 60.92
N GLU A 85 36.75 -10.99 60.61
CA GLU A 85 36.70 -11.57 59.25
C GLU A 85 35.50 -12.52 59.16
N TRP A 86 34.65 -12.33 58.15
CA TRP A 86 33.53 -13.24 57.84
C TRP A 86 33.85 -14.02 56.56
N ARG A 87 33.66 -15.35 56.60
CA ARG A 87 33.77 -16.24 55.44
C ARG A 87 32.47 -16.99 55.21
N HIS A 88 32.29 -17.43 53.96
CA HIS A 88 31.26 -18.38 53.59
C HIS A 88 31.88 -19.49 52.75
N ASP A 89 31.95 -20.70 53.30
CA ASP A 89 32.49 -21.91 52.65
C ASP A 89 31.35 -22.89 52.36
N HIS A 90 31.21 -23.34 51.11
CA HIS A 90 30.16 -24.29 50.73
C HIS A 90 30.58 -25.74 51.02
N ALA A 91 30.10 -26.30 52.14
CA ALA A 91 30.26 -27.72 52.47
C ALA A 91 29.25 -28.62 51.72
N THR A 92 29.61 -29.89 51.54
CA THR A 92 28.96 -30.82 50.59
C THR A 92 27.68 -31.50 51.09
N CYS A 93 26.61 -31.41 50.29
CA CYS A 93 25.52 -32.38 50.19
C CYS A 93 25.03 -32.43 48.72
N GLY A 94 24.60 -33.59 48.22
CA GLY A 94 24.04 -33.79 46.86
C GLY A 94 23.25 -35.11 46.79
N PRO A 95 22.87 -35.65 45.61
CA PRO A 95 22.98 -35.13 44.23
C PRO A 95 21.67 -34.43 43.76
N PRO A 96 21.60 -33.82 42.56
CA PRO A 96 20.45 -33.01 42.18
C PRO A 96 19.22 -33.82 41.74
N ASN A 97 18.05 -33.41 42.24
CA ASN A 97 16.74 -33.63 41.63
C ASN A 97 16.01 -32.29 41.60
N ALA A 98 15.08 -32.11 40.67
CA ALA A 98 14.42 -30.81 40.44
C ALA A 98 13.59 -30.36 41.66
N ILE A 99 13.69 -29.07 41.99
CA ILE A 99 12.64 -28.36 42.72
C ILE A 99 11.85 -27.57 41.67
N ASP A 100 10.62 -28.00 41.47
CA ASP A 100 9.69 -27.45 40.48
C ASP A 100 9.21 -26.04 40.87
N GLY A 101 8.77 -25.26 39.89
CA GLY A 101 8.48 -23.83 40.02
C GLY A 101 7.18 -23.50 40.74
N ASN A 102 6.95 -24.02 41.96
CA ASN A 102 5.69 -23.75 42.67
C ASN A 102 5.79 -23.78 44.22
N SER A 103 6.42 -22.76 44.81
CA SER A 103 6.35 -22.50 46.27
C SER A 103 6.22 -21.00 46.56
N GLY A 104 4.99 -20.51 46.65
CA GLY A 104 4.69 -19.11 46.94
C GLY A 104 4.98 -18.71 48.39
N THR A 105 6.24 -18.41 48.72
CA THR A 105 6.64 -17.91 50.05
C THR A 105 7.82 -16.93 49.94
N PRO A 106 7.71 -15.69 50.45
CA PRO A 106 8.77 -14.69 50.30
C PRO A 106 9.92 -14.91 51.30
N TRP A 107 11.15 -14.72 50.82
CA TRP A 107 12.34 -14.66 51.66
C TRP A 107 12.33 -13.38 52.51
N ARG A 108 12.79 -13.47 53.77
CA ARG A 108 13.05 -12.29 54.62
C ARG A 108 14.55 -12.00 54.64
N ALA A 109 14.92 -10.75 54.40
CA ALA A 109 16.28 -10.25 54.56
C ALA A 109 16.31 -9.17 55.66
N GLY A 110 17.48 -8.96 56.28
CA GLY A 110 17.71 -7.91 57.28
C GLY A 110 18.66 -6.84 56.76
N THR A 111 18.49 -5.60 57.22
CA THR A 111 19.32 -4.45 56.84
C THR A 111 20.69 -4.47 57.51
N PHE A 112 21.74 -4.07 56.80
CA PHE A 112 23.08 -3.85 57.34
C PHE A 112 23.65 -2.49 56.90
N HIS A 113 24.43 -1.85 57.76
CA HIS A 113 25.19 -0.63 57.46
C HIS A 113 26.69 -0.96 57.43
N VAL A 114 27.43 -0.44 56.45
CA VAL A 114 28.86 -0.72 56.27
C VAL A 114 29.66 0.58 56.30
N HIS A 115 30.73 0.60 57.10
CA HIS A 115 31.71 1.69 57.17
C HIS A 115 33.13 1.11 57.12
N ASP A 116 34.07 1.84 56.50
CA ASP A 116 35.51 1.50 56.39
C ASP A 116 35.80 0.03 55.98
N ALA A 117 35.21 -0.41 54.87
CA ALA A 117 35.45 -1.74 54.29
C ALA A 117 36.72 -1.80 53.41
N TRP A 118 37.37 -2.96 53.37
CA TRP A 118 38.46 -3.29 52.44
C TRP A 118 38.02 -4.38 51.47
N LEU A 119 38.24 -4.17 50.17
CA LEU A 119 38.10 -5.24 49.18
C LEU A 119 39.44 -6.00 49.03
N SER A 120 39.38 -7.32 48.93
CA SER A 120 40.55 -8.16 48.66
C SER A 120 40.14 -9.41 47.91
N LEU A 121 40.53 -9.49 46.64
CA LEU A 121 40.43 -10.70 45.85
C LEU A 121 41.60 -11.63 46.20
N ARG A 122 41.30 -12.89 46.51
CA ARG A 122 42.28 -13.94 46.77
C ARG A 122 41.79 -15.20 46.05
N PHE A 123 42.63 -15.73 45.18
CA PHE A 123 42.34 -16.95 44.43
C PHE A 123 43.05 -18.13 45.12
N THR A 124 42.37 -19.26 45.25
CA THR A 124 42.90 -20.47 45.93
C THR A 124 43.52 -21.49 44.96
N GLN A 125 43.44 -21.24 43.66
CA GLN A 125 44.04 -22.01 42.57
C GLN A 125 44.49 -21.06 41.44
N PRO A 126 45.47 -21.44 40.61
CA PRO A 126 45.89 -20.64 39.46
C PRO A 126 44.77 -20.47 38.42
N ALA A 127 44.72 -19.27 37.84
CA ALA A 127 43.90 -18.96 36.67
C ALA A 127 44.68 -18.01 35.76
N GLU A 128 44.74 -18.31 34.47
CA GLU A 128 45.32 -17.42 33.46
C GLU A 128 44.29 -16.35 33.05
N MET A 129 44.75 -15.12 32.89
CA MET A 129 43.99 -13.98 32.38
C MET A 129 44.92 -13.16 31.47
N ASP A 130 44.54 -12.99 30.20
CA ASP A 130 45.42 -12.39 29.20
C ASP A 130 45.61 -10.88 29.41
N GLU A 131 44.58 -10.16 29.88
CA GLU A 131 44.65 -8.73 30.17
C GLU A 131 43.62 -8.30 31.24
N VAL A 132 43.97 -7.27 32.03
CA VAL A 132 43.07 -6.61 33.00
C VAL A 132 43.30 -5.11 32.93
N GLU A 133 42.60 -4.42 32.02
CA GLU A 133 42.63 -2.96 31.92
C GLU A 133 41.60 -2.31 32.86
N VAL A 134 41.99 -1.24 33.55
CA VAL A 134 41.11 -0.40 34.37
C VAL A 134 41.33 1.05 33.96
N VAL A 135 40.48 1.55 33.06
CA VAL A 135 40.58 2.92 32.53
C VAL A 135 39.92 3.92 33.49
N GLU A 136 40.71 4.80 34.10
CA GLU A 136 40.21 5.87 34.98
C GLU A 136 39.79 7.14 34.21
N ALA A 137 38.63 7.70 34.57
CA ALA A 137 38.27 9.08 34.27
C ALA A 137 38.63 9.98 35.48
N ALA A 138 39.57 10.89 35.27
CA ALA A 138 40.33 11.61 36.31
C ALA A 138 39.50 12.63 37.15
N PRO A 139 40.03 13.18 38.28
CA PRO A 139 41.35 12.95 38.88
C PRO A 139 41.33 12.64 40.39
N MET A 140 41.65 11.42 40.82
CA MET A 140 42.01 11.14 42.22
C MET A 140 43.53 11.11 42.40
N VAL A 141 44.08 12.01 43.21
CA VAL A 141 45.52 12.00 43.55
C VAL A 141 45.83 10.91 44.57
N VAL A 142 46.08 9.68 44.09
CA VAL A 142 46.42 8.53 44.94
C VAL A 142 47.83 8.68 45.54
N LYS A 143 47.90 9.26 46.75
CA LYS A 143 49.18 9.64 47.40
C LYS A 143 50.11 8.48 47.78
N LYS A 144 49.70 7.21 47.71
CA LYS A 144 50.58 6.04 47.83
C LYS A 144 49.91 4.74 47.41
N TRP A 145 50.51 4.06 46.43
CA TRP A 145 50.40 2.60 46.27
C TRP A 145 51.53 1.92 47.07
N ARG A 146 51.33 0.65 47.45
CA ARG A 146 52.42 -0.22 47.94
C ARG A 146 52.15 -1.67 47.56
N LEU A 147 52.83 -2.15 46.52
CA LEU A 147 52.90 -3.58 46.19
C LEU A 147 53.66 -4.31 47.32
N LEU A 148 53.11 -5.40 47.84
CA LEU A 148 53.76 -6.22 48.88
C LEU A 148 54.50 -7.41 48.25
N GLY A 149 55.60 -7.08 47.58
CA GLY A 149 56.48 -8.03 46.90
C GLY A 149 56.94 -7.45 45.56
N GLN A 150 58.23 -7.53 45.25
CA GLN A 150 58.74 -7.34 43.89
C GLN A 150 58.69 -8.69 43.17
N ALA A 151 58.11 -8.70 41.97
CA ALA A 151 58.03 -9.85 41.10
C ALA A 151 58.16 -9.36 39.65
N THR A 152 59.17 -9.85 38.93
CA THR A 152 59.32 -9.64 37.47
C THR A 152 58.32 -10.52 36.70
N PRO A 153 58.09 -10.30 35.39
CA PRO A 153 57.03 -10.98 34.64
C PRO A 153 56.99 -12.51 34.81
N ASP A 154 58.14 -13.17 34.83
CA ASP A 154 58.28 -14.63 34.97
C ASP A 154 57.76 -15.20 36.31
N ALA A 155 57.52 -14.34 37.30
CA ALA A 155 57.05 -14.74 38.62
C ALA A 155 55.51 -14.68 38.77
N LEU A 156 54.77 -14.02 37.87
CA LEU A 156 53.31 -13.96 37.94
C LEU A 156 52.64 -15.36 37.88
N PRO A 157 53.09 -16.30 37.00
CA PRO A 157 52.57 -17.67 37.01
C PRO A 157 52.82 -18.42 38.32
N ARG A 158 53.93 -18.16 39.02
CA ARG A 158 54.23 -18.78 40.32
C ARG A 158 53.36 -18.25 41.45
N VAL A 159 53.11 -16.94 41.49
CA VAL A 159 52.20 -16.32 42.50
C VAL A 159 50.77 -16.86 42.35
N LEU A 160 50.35 -17.16 41.12
CA LEU A 160 49.07 -17.82 40.84
C LEU A 160 49.07 -19.31 41.19
N ALA A 161 50.17 -20.04 40.90
CA ALA A 161 50.29 -21.47 41.19
C ALA A 161 50.25 -21.82 42.69
N GLU A 162 50.77 -20.94 43.57
CA GLU A 162 50.86 -21.17 45.02
C GLU A 162 49.81 -20.40 45.85
N GLY A 163 48.91 -19.62 45.22
CA GLY A 163 47.76 -18.99 45.90
C GLY A 163 48.05 -17.65 46.61
N GLY A 164 48.72 -16.72 45.93
CA GLY A 164 49.06 -15.39 46.45
C GLY A 164 47.90 -14.38 46.54
N ARG A 165 48.13 -13.28 47.27
CA ARG A 165 47.19 -12.13 47.40
C ARG A 165 47.70 -10.95 46.57
N LEU A 166 47.05 -10.63 45.45
CA LEU A 166 47.53 -9.59 44.52
C LEU A 166 47.45 -8.15 45.04
N GLY A 167 46.57 -7.84 46.01
CA GLY A 167 46.49 -6.47 46.55
C GLY A 167 45.35 -6.23 47.54
N SER A 168 45.18 -4.96 47.92
CA SER A 168 44.10 -4.46 48.76
C SER A 168 43.90 -2.96 48.58
N LEU A 169 42.71 -2.52 48.16
CA LEU A 169 42.37 -1.10 48.00
C LEU A 169 41.75 -0.55 49.29
N ARG A 170 42.17 0.65 49.71
CA ARG A 170 41.54 1.40 50.81
C ARG A 170 40.74 2.57 50.25
N LEU A 171 39.43 2.58 50.48
CA LEU A 171 38.61 3.74 50.18
C LEU A 171 38.86 4.84 51.23
N PRO A 172 39.06 6.11 50.84
CA PRO A 172 39.28 7.21 51.77
C PRO A 172 37.98 7.65 52.47
N HIS A 173 38.11 8.21 53.67
CA HIS A 173 36.97 8.54 54.54
C HIS A 173 36.29 9.85 54.12
N ALA A 174 35.27 9.76 53.25
CA ALA A 174 34.41 10.87 52.85
C ALA A 174 33.07 10.84 53.58
N ARG A 175 32.77 11.86 54.40
CA ARG A 175 31.48 11.99 55.08
C ARG A 175 30.48 12.73 54.19
N GLY A 176 29.33 12.11 53.93
CA GLY A 176 28.15 12.79 53.38
C GLY A 176 28.02 12.83 51.86
N THR A 177 28.78 12.02 51.11
CA THR A 177 28.63 11.92 49.66
C THR A 177 28.54 10.46 49.24
N TRP A 178 27.43 10.07 48.61
CA TRP A 178 27.29 8.75 48.00
C TRP A 178 28.06 8.73 46.67
N HIS A 179 28.81 7.67 46.41
CA HIS A 179 29.49 7.44 45.14
C HIS A 179 29.06 6.07 44.60
N CYS A 180 28.33 6.06 43.48
CA CYS A 180 27.97 4.81 42.79
C CYS A 180 29.13 4.32 41.93
N LEU A 181 29.32 3.00 41.90
CA LEU A 181 30.25 2.35 40.99
C LEU A 181 29.63 2.34 39.58
N LEU A 182 30.17 3.12 38.65
CA LEU A 182 29.65 3.21 37.28
C LEU A 182 30.16 2.04 36.42
N LEU A 183 29.51 0.88 36.50
CA LEU A 183 29.81 -0.28 35.65
C LEU A 183 29.27 -0.07 34.22
N GLN A 184 30.09 0.54 33.37
CA GLN A 184 29.79 0.85 31.97
C GLN A 184 29.87 -0.40 31.06
N LEU A 185 28.95 -1.35 31.25
CA LEU A 185 28.81 -2.56 30.41
C LEU A 185 28.21 -2.25 29.02
N ILE A 186 28.98 -1.55 28.17
CA ILE A 186 28.54 -1.10 26.85
C ILE A 186 29.39 -1.72 25.73
N LYS A 187 29.19 -3.03 25.48
CA LYS A 187 29.27 -3.70 24.15
C LYS A 187 29.08 -5.22 24.19
N SER A 188 29.56 -5.89 25.24
CA SER A 188 29.78 -7.34 25.26
C SER A 188 28.52 -8.22 25.39
N ASP A 189 27.38 -7.61 25.75
CA ASP A 189 26.18 -8.33 26.23
C ASP A 189 24.87 -7.83 25.62
N ALA A 190 24.94 -6.94 24.63
CA ALA A 190 23.78 -6.51 23.85
C ALA A 190 23.31 -7.64 22.89
N PRO A 191 22.00 -7.77 22.61
CA PRO A 191 21.50 -8.71 21.60
C PRO A 191 22.07 -8.39 20.20
N PRO A 192 22.28 -9.40 19.32
CA PRO A 192 22.57 -9.16 17.91
C PRO A 192 21.53 -8.24 17.29
N GLY A 193 21.96 -7.21 16.55
CA GLY A 193 21.12 -6.14 16.03
C GLY A 193 21.15 -4.84 16.84
N ILE A 194 21.59 -4.84 18.11
CA ILE A 194 21.76 -3.63 18.93
C ILE A 194 23.19 -3.09 18.83
N ALA A 195 23.34 -1.77 18.72
CA ALA A 195 24.64 -1.08 18.69
C ALA A 195 25.01 -0.51 20.06
N GLU A 196 24.10 0.27 20.67
CA GLU A 196 24.34 0.99 21.93
C GLU A 196 23.03 1.22 22.70
N ILE A 197 23.12 1.44 24.02
CA ILE A 197 22.00 1.86 24.88
C ILE A 197 22.49 2.98 25.80
N ILE A 198 21.91 4.17 25.69
CA ILE A 198 22.35 5.40 26.38
C ILE A 198 21.25 5.91 27.32
N PRO A 199 21.51 6.07 28.63
CA PRO A 199 20.60 6.75 29.55
C PRO A 199 20.73 8.28 29.46
N ARG A 200 19.61 9.00 29.38
CA ARG A 200 19.59 10.48 29.24
C ARG A 200 19.49 11.27 30.56
N LYS A 201 19.53 10.60 31.72
CA LYS A 201 19.53 11.24 33.06
C LYS A 201 20.40 10.47 34.05
N ASN A 202 20.85 11.16 35.10
CA ASN A 202 21.64 10.59 36.19
C ASN A 202 20.87 9.50 36.96
N GLY A 203 21.21 8.23 36.74
CA GLY A 203 20.66 7.06 37.41
C GLY A 203 21.49 5.82 37.08
N VAL A 204 21.29 4.71 37.80
CA VAL A 204 22.02 3.46 37.55
C VAL A 204 21.05 2.42 36.98
N PRO A 205 21.07 2.15 35.66
CA PRO A 205 20.24 1.08 35.10
C PRO A 205 20.71 -0.27 35.63
N ILE A 206 19.77 -1.10 36.11
CA ILE A 206 20.06 -2.50 36.45
C ILE A 206 19.71 -3.36 35.24
N LEU A 207 20.73 -4.05 34.72
CA LEU A 207 20.61 -5.00 33.62
C LEU A 207 20.26 -6.39 34.17
N MET A 208 19.15 -6.97 33.73
CA MET A 208 18.80 -8.38 33.93
C MET A 208 18.74 -9.10 32.58
N ARG A 209 19.15 -10.37 32.55
CA ARG A 209 19.37 -11.11 31.30
C ARG A 209 18.97 -12.58 31.42
N THR A 210 18.24 -13.07 30.42
CA THR A 210 18.06 -14.50 30.11
C THR A 210 18.86 -14.87 28.85
N ALA A 211 18.67 -16.08 28.31
CA ALA A 211 19.35 -16.50 27.07
C ALA A 211 18.88 -15.72 25.83
N ASP A 212 17.62 -15.29 25.83
CA ASP A 212 16.82 -14.79 24.70
C ASP A 212 16.28 -13.36 24.89
N ARG A 213 16.22 -12.89 26.14
CA ARG A 213 15.63 -11.60 26.54
C ARG A 213 16.60 -10.81 27.41
N VAL A 214 16.65 -9.51 27.17
CA VAL A 214 17.36 -8.52 27.98
C VAL A 214 16.34 -7.56 28.58
N GLU A 215 16.42 -7.31 29.87
CA GLU A 215 15.56 -6.36 30.58
C GLU A 215 16.42 -5.34 31.32
N ILE A 216 15.97 -4.08 31.31
CA ILE A 216 16.63 -2.94 31.93
C ILE A 216 15.63 -2.26 32.84
N ASP A 217 15.92 -2.29 34.14
CA ASP A 217 15.12 -1.67 35.18
C ASP A 217 15.71 -0.30 35.58
N ALA A 218 14.83 0.69 35.74
CA ALA A 218 15.20 2.02 36.22
C ALA A 218 15.44 2.00 37.74
N VAL A 219 16.65 2.29 38.21
CA VAL A 219 16.96 2.36 39.65
C VAL A 219 17.76 3.64 39.99
N PHE A 220 17.33 4.31 41.07
CA PHE A 220 17.94 5.53 41.59
C PHE A 220 18.22 5.39 43.10
N SER A 221 19.12 6.23 43.61
CA SER A 221 19.46 6.29 45.04
C SER A 221 18.46 7.06 45.91
N ASP A 222 17.54 7.83 45.30
CA ASP A 222 16.51 8.63 45.98
C ASP A 222 15.08 8.05 45.84
N GLY A 223 14.88 7.11 44.91
CA GLY A 223 13.59 6.49 44.61
C GLY A 223 12.61 7.38 43.83
N LEU A 224 13.00 8.57 43.38
CA LEU A 224 12.09 9.61 42.84
C LEU A 224 12.57 10.19 41.50
N GLY A 225 12.41 9.42 40.42
CA GLY A 225 12.74 9.88 39.07
C GLY A 225 12.14 9.03 37.95
N GLU A 226 12.07 9.63 36.76
CA GLU A 226 11.84 8.92 35.48
C GLU A 226 13.16 8.82 34.70
N VAL A 227 13.49 7.61 34.24
CA VAL A 227 14.56 7.38 33.25
C VAL A 227 13.98 7.54 31.84
N GLU A 228 14.75 8.17 30.96
CA GLU A 228 14.61 8.01 29.51
C GLU A 228 15.83 7.24 28.98
N LEU A 229 15.57 6.15 28.26
CA LEU A 229 16.59 5.42 27.49
C LEU A 229 16.44 5.74 26.00
N VAL A 230 17.57 5.75 25.30
CA VAL A 230 17.63 5.62 23.84
C VAL A 230 18.53 4.43 23.50
N ALA A 231 18.00 3.47 22.74
CA ALA A 231 18.76 2.36 22.19
C ALA A 231 18.87 2.51 20.66
N THR A 232 20.03 2.15 20.12
CA THR A 232 20.36 2.25 18.69
C THR A 232 20.62 0.86 18.11
N THR A 233 20.32 0.66 16.83
CA THR A 233 20.53 -0.62 16.14
C THR A 233 21.79 -0.61 15.26
N ASN A 234 22.37 -1.78 14.98
CA ASN A 234 23.38 -1.98 13.93
C ASN A 234 22.80 -2.74 12.72
N MET A 235 21.48 -2.60 12.50
CA MET A 235 20.74 -3.10 11.36
C MET A 235 20.87 -2.08 10.22
N GLN A 236 21.26 -2.49 9.01
CA GLN A 236 21.48 -1.54 7.90
C GLN A 236 20.18 -1.05 7.25
N ARG A 237 19.14 -1.89 7.20
CA ARG A 237 17.79 -1.56 6.73
C ARG A 237 16.73 -2.33 7.56
N PRO A 238 16.54 -1.96 8.84
CA PRO A 238 15.52 -2.59 9.68
C PRO A 238 14.11 -2.35 9.12
N ILE A 239 13.30 -3.41 9.08
CA ILE A 239 11.87 -3.33 8.71
C ILE A 239 11.06 -3.18 9.99
N LEU A 240 10.27 -2.12 10.10
CA LEU A 240 9.34 -1.90 11.21
C LEU A 240 8.13 -2.82 11.08
N CYS A 241 7.86 -3.66 12.08
CA CYS A 241 6.98 -4.81 11.91
C CYS A 241 6.10 -5.19 13.12
N ARG A 242 5.12 -6.05 12.86
CA ARG A 242 4.46 -6.95 13.82
C ARG A 242 4.93 -8.38 13.53
N THR A 243 5.51 -9.05 14.53
CA THR A 243 5.78 -10.49 14.48
C THR A 243 4.50 -11.30 14.63
N HIS A 244 4.55 -12.61 14.38
CA HIS A 244 3.43 -13.54 14.57
C HIS A 244 2.85 -13.52 16.01
N ALA A 245 3.61 -13.08 17.01
CA ALA A 245 3.13 -12.90 18.39
C ALA A 245 2.29 -11.62 18.57
N GLU A 246 2.53 -10.58 17.77
CA GLU A 246 1.84 -9.27 17.83
C GLU A 246 0.59 -9.21 16.93
N ARG A 247 0.22 -10.32 16.29
CA ARG A 247 -0.85 -10.39 15.26
C ARG A 247 -2.25 -9.97 15.72
N SER A 248 -2.52 -9.89 17.02
CA SER A 248 -3.78 -9.34 17.53
C SER A 248 -3.88 -7.81 17.40
N GLY A 249 -2.77 -7.13 17.12
CA GLY A 249 -2.68 -5.66 17.04
C GLY A 249 -2.86 -5.03 15.66
N ASP A 250 -3.13 -5.81 14.60
CA ASP A 250 -3.20 -5.30 13.21
C ASP A 250 -4.49 -4.53 12.86
N ARG A 251 -5.51 -4.56 13.73
CA ARG A 251 -6.81 -3.87 13.53
C ARG A 251 -7.50 -4.21 12.20
N LYS A 252 -7.17 -5.34 11.57
CA LYS A 252 -7.61 -5.72 10.21
C LYS A 252 -7.25 -4.70 9.13
N VAL A 253 -6.10 -4.04 9.28
CA VAL A 253 -5.50 -3.14 8.30
C VAL A 253 -4.22 -3.79 7.79
N LEU A 254 -4.03 -3.85 6.47
CA LEU A 254 -2.77 -4.31 5.90
C LEU A 254 -1.84 -3.11 5.89
N THR A 255 -0.76 -3.14 6.68
CA THR A 255 0.10 -1.97 6.89
C THR A 255 1.46 -2.22 6.25
N MET A 256 1.92 -1.25 5.46
CA MET A 256 3.18 -1.27 4.74
C MET A 256 4.01 -0.01 5.07
N THR A 257 5.32 -0.07 4.84
CA THR A 257 6.23 1.09 4.99
C THR A 257 7.05 1.32 3.74
N SER A 258 7.33 2.58 3.39
CA SER A 258 8.28 2.95 2.34
C SER A 258 9.19 4.09 2.83
N GLY A 259 10.50 3.80 2.88
CA GLY A 259 11.43 4.54 3.74
C GLY A 259 11.21 4.20 5.22
N PHE A 260 11.99 4.81 6.12
CA PHE A 260 11.86 4.61 7.57
C PHE A 260 10.65 5.39 8.13
N ALA A 261 9.44 4.98 7.77
CA ALA A 261 8.20 5.55 8.31
C ALA A 261 7.96 5.11 9.77
N ALA A 262 7.39 6.00 10.59
CA ALA A 262 6.95 5.71 11.94
C ALA A 262 5.53 5.09 11.95
N SER A 263 5.26 4.22 12.92
CA SER A 263 3.90 3.72 13.23
C SER A 263 3.80 3.54 14.75
N PRO A 264 2.97 4.30 15.48
CA PRO A 264 3.01 4.36 16.94
C PRO A 264 2.74 3.03 17.68
N SER A 265 2.03 2.07 17.06
CA SER A 265 1.77 0.75 17.64
C SER A 265 2.77 -0.34 17.25
N LEU A 266 3.79 -0.03 16.45
CA LEU A 266 4.80 -1.02 16.02
C LEU A 266 5.99 -1.04 16.98
N SER A 267 6.10 -2.18 17.69
CA SER A 267 7.07 -2.46 18.75
C SER A 267 8.24 -3.35 18.32
N SER A 268 8.30 -3.80 17.08
CA SER A 268 9.33 -4.73 16.60
C SER A 268 10.07 -4.24 15.35
N LEU A 269 11.35 -4.61 15.26
CA LEU A 269 12.21 -4.40 14.10
C LEU A 269 12.73 -5.75 13.60
N TYR A 270 12.70 -5.98 12.28
CA TYR A 270 13.25 -7.17 11.63
C TYR A 270 14.47 -6.82 10.78
N ASP A 271 15.57 -7.53 11.01
CA ASP A 271 16.78 -7.50 10.17
C ASP A 271 16.78 -8.68 9.22
N ARG A 272 16.51 -8.34 7.95
CA ARG A 272 16.37 -9.22 6.81
C ARG A 272 17.66 -9.96 6.44
N GLU A 273 18.83 -9.35 6.67
CA GLU A 273 20.13 -9.94 6.30
C GLU A 273 20.63 -10.96 7.32
N ARG A 274 20.10 -10.91 8.54
CA ARG A 274 20.50 -11.76 9.68
C ARG A 274 19.37 -12.69 10.16
N ASP A 275 18.23 -12.67 9.46
CA ASP A 275 16.95 -13.29 9.83
C ASP A 275 16.60 -13.17 11.33
N ILE A 276 16.64 -11.95 11.88
CA ILE A 276 16.39 -11.72 13.31
C ILE A 276 15.33 -10.65 13.56
N ALA A 277 14.30 -11.02 14.31
CA ALA A 277 13.28 -10.08 14.79
C ALA A 277 13.55 -9.70 16.26
N LEU A 278 13.67 -8.40 16.53
CA LEU A 278 13.75 -7.84 17.87
C LEU A 278 12.40 -7.21 18.24
N THR A 279 11.76 -7.68 19.31
CA THR A 279 10.59 -7.02 19.91
C THR A 279 11.02 -6.22 21.13
N PHE A 280 10.55 -4.97 21.22
CA PHE A 280 10.86 -4.06 22.30
C PHE A 280 9.59 -3.78 23.13
N ASP A 281 9.70 -3.85 24.46
CA ASP A 281 8.61 -3.49 25.37
C ASP A 281 9.11 -2.65 26.55
N ALA A 282 8.20 -2.00 27.27
CA ALA A 282 8.51 -1.22 28.46
C ALA A 282 7.27 -1.16 29.37
N TRP A 283 7.46 -0.73 30.62
CA TRP A 283 6.35 -0.43 31.51
C TRP A 283 5.40 0.60 30.88
N ASN A 284 4.09 0.41 31.08
CA ASN A 284 3.01 1.19 30.45
C ASN A 284 3.09 1.31 28.91
N HIS A 285 3.76 0.37 28.22
CA HIS A 285 3.95 0.39 26.75
C HIS A 285 4.60 1.69 26.22
N SER A 286 5.54 2.28 26.98
CA SER A 286 6.13 3.60 26.65
C SER A 286 7.16 3.60 25.50
N VAL A 287 7.39 2.47 24.83
CA VAL A 287 8.32 2.33 23.71
C VAL A 287 7.83 3.13 22.50
N ARG A 288 8.74 3.81 21.80
CA ARG A 288 8.50 4.43 20.50
C ARG A 288 9.66 4.15 19.55
N MET A 289 9.32 3.84 18.30
CA MET A 289 10.26 3.72 17.20
C MET A 289 10.38 5.08 16.51
N VAL A 290 11.45 5.81 16.79
CA VAL A 290 11.72 7.15 16.25
C VAL A 290 12.63 6.99 15.03
N PRO A 291 12.16 7.22 13.79
CA PRO A 291 12.96 6.93 12.62
C PRO A 291 13.94 8.06 12.26
N ASP A 292 15.07 7.66 11.70
CA ASP A 292 16.24 8.47 11.37
C ASP A 292 16.70 8.19 9.92
N GLU A 293 17.70 8.90 9.41
CA GLU A 293 18.23 8.69 8.06
C GLU A 293 18.79 7.28 7.85
N ALA A 294 19.31 6.65 8.91
CA ALA A 294 19.95 5.33 8.88
C ALA A 294 19.10 4.17 9.47
N GLY A 295 17.88 4.43 9.96
CA GLY A 295 17.03 3.39 10.56
C GLY A 295 16.08 3.91 11.64
N TYR A 296 16.11 3.30 12.83
CA TYR A 296 15.28 3.66 13.97
C TYR A 296 16.07 3.74 15.27
N HIS A 297 15.79 4.78 16.07
CA HIS A 297 16.11 4.86 17.49
C HIS A 297 14.93 4.36 18.30
N ILE A 298 15.19 3.53 19.31
CA ILE A 298 14.18 3.06 20.24
C ILE A 298 14.22 3.95 21.48
N THR A 299 13.17 4.72 21.73
CA THR A 299 13.05 5.55 22.94
C THR A 299 12.03 4.97 23.89
N SER A 300 12.32 4.92 25.20
CA SER A 300 11.38 4.47 26.21
C SER A 300 11.55 5.21 27.55
N ARG A 301 10.49 5.24 28.36
CA ARG A 301 10.47 5.95 29.65
C ARG A 301 9.76 5.16 30.74
N ALA A 302 10.31 5.14 31.95
CA ALA A 302 9.65 4.55 33.12
C ALA A 302 10.14 5.19 34.43
N ALA A 303 9.35 5.04 35.50
CA ALA A 303 9.70 5.53 36.83
C ALA A 303 10.65 4.56 37.57
N SER A 304 11.31 5.06 38.62
CA SER A 304 12.14 4.25 39.52
C SER A 304 11.42 2.99 40.00
N GLY A 305 12.07 1.83 39.85
CA GLY A 305 11.55 0.51 40.21
C GLY A 305 10.69 -0.18 39.13
N GLN A 306 10.63 0.37 37.91
CA GLN A 306 9.91 -0.21 36.76
C GLN A 306 10.87 -0.58 35.61
N ARG A 307 10.46 -1.55 34.78
CA ARG A 307 11.18 -1.90 33.53
C ARG A 307 11.10 -0.75 32.54
N VAL A 308 12.24 -0.11 32.27
CA VAL A 308 12.35 0.97 31.28
C VAL A 308 12.54 0.43 29.87
N LEU A 309 13.18 -0.72 29.68
CA LEU A 309 13.25 -1.39 28.37
C LEU A 309 13.39 -2.91 28.52
N GLY A 310 12.58 -3.67 27.79
CA GLY A 310 12.75 -5.09 27.51
C GLY A 310 13.02 -5.30 26.02
N ILE A 311 13.94 -6.20 25.67
CA ILE A 311 14.29 -6.57 24.31
C ILE A 311 14.23 -8.10 24.20
N THR A 312 13.39 -8.64 23.33
CA THR A 312 13.28 -10.07 23.04
C THR A 312 13.84 -10.35 21.65
N ALA A 313 14.86 -11.20 21.55
CA ALA A 313 15.50 -11.54 20.28
C ALA A 313 14.99 -12.89 19.74
N ARG A 314 14.56 -12.92 18.48
CA ARG A 314 14.15 -14.14 17.77
C ARG A 314 15.02 -14.33 16.51
N PRO A 315 16.18 -15.01 16.63
CA PRO A 315 17.02 -15.36 15.48
C PRO A 315 16.37 -16.46 14.64
N TYR A 316 16.75 -16.53 13.36
CA TYR A 316 16.16 -17.42 12.36
C TYR A 316 14.63 -17.28 12.30
N TYR A 317 14.10 -16.06 12.27
CA TYR A 317 12.66 -15.80 12.38
C TYR A 317 11.85 -16.42 11.22
N TYR A 318 12.29 -16.28 9.97
CA TYR A 318 11.61 -16.89 8.82
C TYR A 318 11.73 -18.41 8.84
N GLN A 319 12.88 -18.95 9.25
CA GLN A 319 13.06 -20.40 9.35
C GLN A 319 12.25 -21.02 10.49
N SER A 320 12.28 -20.43 11.69
CA SER A 320 11.73 -21.01 12.92
C SER A 320 10.29 -20.64 13.23
N ALA A 321 9.86 -19.41 12.93
CA ALA A 321 8.50 -18.93 13.20
C ALA A 321 7.57 -18.99 11.98
N LEU A 322 8.11 -18.97 10.76
CA LEU A 322 7.36 -19.00 9.51
C LEU A 322 7.59 -20.27 8.66
N GLY A 323 8.52 -21.15 9.07
CA GLY A 323 8.73 -22.47 8.46
C GLY A 323 9.50 -22.47 7.13
N VAL A 324 10.16 -21.38 6.78
CA VAL A 324 10.91 -21.24 5.52
C VAL A 324 12.29 -21.90 5.66
N ARG A 325 12.37 -23.19 5.37
CA ARG A 325 13.55 -24.04 5.62
C ARG A 325 14.86 -23.46 5.09
N PHE A 326 14.86 -23.00 3.84
CA PHE A 326 16.03 -22.44 3.16
C PHE A 326 15.92 -20.91 2.96
N PHE A 327 15.51 -20.18 4.01
CA PHE A 327 15.42 -18.71 3.92
C PHE A 327 16.76 -18.08 3.52
N ARG A 328 16.73 -17.30 2.45
CA ARG A 328 17.80 -16.41 1.99
C ARG A 328 17.14 -15.14 1.46
N PRO A 329 17.54 -13.94 1.90
CA PRO A 329 16.88 -12.70 1.52
C PRO A 329 17.13 -12.33 0.06
N ILE A 330 16.23 -11.55 -0.54
CA ILE A 330 16.37 -11.10 -1.92
C ILE A 330 17.52 -10.11 -2.09
N ASP A 331 18.45 -10.43 -3.00
CA ASP A 331 19.42 -9.46 -3.50
C ASP A 331 18.70 -8.38 -4.33
N LYS A 332 18.84 -7.13 -3.88
CA LYS A 332 18.25 -5.93 -4.46
C LYS A 332 19.29 -5.06 -5.18
N SER A 333 20.50 -5.56 -5.40
CA SER A 333 21.62 -4.86 -6.02
C SER A 333 21.33 -4.36 -7.44
N THR A 334 20.63 -5.15 -8.24
CA THR A 334 20.21 -4.78 -9.61
C THR A 334 18.72 -4.43 -9.70
N TRP A 335 17.87 -5.13 -8.96
CA TRP A 335 16.41 -4.93 -8.95
C TRP A 335 15.98 -4.40 -7.57
N PRO A 336 15.95 -3.07 -7.36
CA PRO A 336 15.61 -2.46 -6.07
C PRO A 336 14.10 -2.43 -5.78
N VAL A 337 13.27 -2.63 -6.82
CA VAL A 337 11.81 -2.67 -6.76
C VAL A 337 11.27 -3.83 -7.61
N ALA A 338 10.03 -4.25 -7.36
CA ALA A 338 9.37 -5.30 -8.13
C ALA A 338 9.14 -4.86 -9.59
N PRO A 339 9.36 -5.74 -10.58
CA PRO A 339 9.15 -5.41 -11.99
C PRO A 339 7.67 -5.19 -12.34
N THR A 340 7.48 -4.34 -13.34
CA THR A 340 6.23 -3.98 -13.99
C THR A 340 6.25 -4.55 -15.41
N PHE A 341 5.34 -5.46 -15.75
CA PHE A 341 5.47 -6.24 -16.98
C PHE A 341 4.20 -6.45 -17.80
N ALA A 342 4.36 -6.39 -19.12
CA ALA A 342 3.39 -6.88 -20.08
C ALA A 342 3.52 -8.42 -20.18
N MET A 343 2.41 -9.17 -20.21
CA MET A 343 2.39 -10.63 -20.27
C MET A 343 1.36 -11.12 -21.32
N THR A 344 1.78 -11.95 -22.27
CA THR A 344 0.94 -12.32 -23.44
C THR A 344 -0.05 -13.47 -23.19
N TRP A 345 -0.21 -13.94 -21.95
CA TRP A 345 -1.02 -15.12 -21.63
C TRP A 345 -2.54 -14.90 -21.77
N TYR A 346 -3.10 -13.93 -21.05
CA TYR A 346 -4.56 -13.85 -20.84
C TYR A 346 -5.39 -13.18 -21.94
N GLY A 347 -4.77 -12.49 -22.90
CA GLY A 347 -5.51 -11.63 -23.82
C GLY A 347 -6.07 -12.36 -25.04
N ILE A 348 -5.32 -12.40 -26.15
CA ILE A 348 -5.77 -13.01 -27.41
C ILE A 348 -5.51 -14.53 -27.37
N ARG A 349 -5.96 -15.17 -26.28
CA ARG A 349 -5.95 -16.62 -26.00
C ARG A 349 -4.80 -17.35 -26.70
N ALA A 350 -3.57 -17.19 -26.20
CA ALA A 350 -2.36 -17.67 -26.87
C ALA A 350 -2.37 -19.19 -27.17
N TRP A 351 -3.12 -19.97 -26.39
CA TRP A 351 -3.37 -21.41 -26.58
C TRP A 351 -4.38 -21.76 -27.70
N GLU A 352 -5.20 -20.81 -28.16
CA GLU A 352 -6.21 -21.01 -29.23
C GLU A 352 -5.74 -20.49 -30.60
N ILE A 353 -4.82 -19.53 -30.66
CA ILE A 353 -4.29 -18.96 -31.91
C ILE A 353 -2.78 -19.14 -31.97
N SER A 354 -2.32 -19.96 -32.92
CA SER A 354 -0.95 -20.46 -33.03
C SER A 354 0.11 -19.38 -33.26
N CYS A 355 1.25 -19.59 -32.59
CA CYS A 355 2.56 -18.95 -32.69
C CYS A 355 2.69 -17.46 -32.26
N GLN A 356 3.71 -17.23 -31.45
CA GLN A 356 4.33 -15.91 -31.24
C GLN A 356 5.05 -15.49 -32.53
N ASN A 357 4.65 -14.36 -33.12
CA ASN A 357 5.25 -13.81 -34.34
C ASN A 357 5.13 -12.28 -34.39
N HIS A 358 5.84 -11.63 -35.31
CA HIS A 358 5.83 -10.17 -35.47
C HIS A 358 4.43 -9.61 -35.83
N ASP A 359 3.69 -10.26 -36.74
CA ASP A 359 2.36 -9.80 -37.18
C ASP A 359 1.36 -9.66 -36.01
N ARG A 360 1.45 -10.55 -35.01
CA ARG A 360 0.68 -10.51 -33.76
C ARG A 360 1.27 -9.56 -32.73
N LEU A 361 2.58 -9.63 -32.51
CA LEU A 361 3.21 -9.06 -31.32
C LEU A 361 3.69 -7.62 -31.52
N ASP A 362 4.18 -7.24 -32.69
CA ASP A 362 4.72 -5.89 -32.91
C ASP A 362 3.70 -4.77 -32.60
N PRO A 363 2.41 -4.87 -33.01
CA PRO A 363 1.40 -3.89 -32.61
C PRO A 363 1.18 -3.79 -31.09
N GLN A 364 1.36 -4.90 -30.36
CA GLN A 364 1.23 -4.94 -28.90
C GLN A 364 2.48 -4.35 -28.21
N ILE A 365 3.68 -4.73 -28.66
CA ILE A 365 4.96 -4.22 -28.14
C ILE A 365 5.04 -2.70 -28.36
N GLU A 366 4.69 -2.21 -29.56
CA GLU A 366 4.65 -0.78 -29.86
C GLU A 366 3.60 -0.02 -29.04
N TRP A 367 2.42 -0.60 -28.82
CA TRP A 367 1.42 0.05 -27.97
C TRP A 367 1.93 0.19 -26.54
N VAL A 368 2.52 -0.86 -25.97
CA VAL A 368 3.05 -0.85 -24.59
C VAL A 368 4.24 0.10 -24.48
N GLY A 369 5.17 0.07 -25.44
CA GLY A 369 6.31 0.99 -25.53
C GLY A 369 5.91 2.45 -25.64
N ARG A 370 4.75 2.74 -26.24
CA ARG A 370 4.24 4.11 -26.42
C ARG A 370 3.39 4.62 -25.25
N HIS A 371 2.58 3.77 -24.61
CA HIS A 371 1.55 4.21 -23.65
C HIS A 371 1.82 3.84 -22.19
N LEU A 372 2.68 2.85 -21.92
CA LEU A 372 2.98 2.35 -20.56
C LEU A 372 4.47 2.37 -20.20
N ALA A 373 5.38 2.10 -21.15
CA ALA A 373 6.81 2.17 -20.88
C ALA A 373 7.31 3.57 -20.41
N PRO A 374 6.82 4.71 -20.96
CA PRO A 374 7.18 6.04 -20.45
C PRO A 374 6.73 6.29 -19.00
N TYR A 375 5.70 5.56 -18.56
CA TYR A 375 5.20 5.59 -17.19
C TYR A 375 5.94 4.61 -16.25
N GLY A 376 6.86 3.80 -16.76
CA GLY A 376 7.64 2.85 -15.98
C GLY A 376 7.14 1.40 -16.04
N LEU A 377 6.49 0.97 -17.13
CA LEU A 377 6.45 -0.46 -17.47
C LEU A 377 7.83 -0.87 -18.02
N SER A 378 8.44 -1.90 -17.44
CA SER A 378 9.86 -2.22 -17.65
C SER A 378 10.12 -3.44 -18.52
N VAL A 379 9.25 -4.46 -18.47
CA VAL A 379 9.44 -5.74 -19.17
C VAL A 379 8.27 -6.03 -20.12
N PHE A 380 8.54 -6.52 -21.33
CA PHE A 380 7.54 -7.17 -22.17
C PHE A 380 7.84 -8.68 -22.22
N GLN A 381 7.00 -9.48 -21.59
CA GLN A 381 7.18 -10.91 -21.39
C GLN A 381 6.25 -11.73 -22.29
N PHE A 382 6.86 -12.54 -23.15
CA PHE A 382 6.16 -13.49 -23.99
C PHE A 382 5.82 -14.78 -23.21
N ASP A 383 4.61 -15.29 -23.37
CA ASP A 383 4.01 -16.41 -22.63
C ASP A 383 3.51 -17.51 -23.59
N ASP A 384 3.93 -18.77 -23.31
CA ASP A 384 3.72 -20.02 -24.07
C ASP A 384 3.83 -19.95 -25.62
N CYS A 385 3.62 -21.03 -26.36
CA CYS A 385 3.49 -21.01 -27.84
C CYS A 385 4.70 -20.44 -28.63
N TYR A 386 5.90 -20.42 -28.05
CA TYR A 386 7.15 -19.96 -28.67
C TYR A 386 7.85 -21.07 -29.49
N ASP A 387 8.79 -20.70 -30.36
CA ASP A 387 9.48 -21.65 -31.24
C ASP A 387 10.80 -22.16 -30.63
N ARG A 388 10.82 -23.40 -30.14
CA ARG A 388 12.04 -24.03 -29.60
C ARG A 388 13.15 -24.24 -30.63
N ARG A 389 12.84 -24.18 -31.93
CA ARG A 389 13.75 -24.54 -33.04
C ARG A 389 14.12 -23.34 -33.95
N ASP A 390 13.40 -22.21 -33.91
CA ASP A 390 13.71 -21.01 -34.72
C ASP A 390 14.42 -19.92 -33.92
N ASP A 391 15.76 -20.02 -33.88
CA ASP A 391 16.62 -19.11 -33.12
C ASP A 391 16.66 -17.69 -33.70
N LYS A 392 16.22 -17.50 -34.95
CA LYS A 392 16.17 -16.18 -35.59
C LYS A 392 14.91 -15.44 -35.20
N LEU A 393 13.76 -16.11 -35.23
CA LEU A 393 12.47 -15.55 -34.80
C LEU A 393 12.49 -15.16 -33.31
N MET A 394 12.95 -16.05 -32.44
CA MET A 394 13.00 -15.76 -31.01
C MET A 394 13.95 -14.59 -30.69
N ARG A 395 15.02 -14.45 -31.47
CA ARG A 395 15.95 -13.33 -31.36
C ARG A 395 15.38 -12.02 -31.91
N SER A 396 14.69 -12.03 -33.06
CA SER A 396 14.11 -10.81 -33.63
C SER A 396 12.97 -10.25 -32.78
N LEU A 397 12.18 -11.11 -32.13
CA LEU A 397 11.18 -10.70 -31.14
C LEU A 397 11.81 -10.02 -29.91
N SER A 398 12.90 -10.56 -29.36
CA SER A 398 13.56 -9.95 -28.19
C SER A 398 14.26 -8.63 -28.52
N ASP A 399 14.86 -8.51 -29.71
CA ASP A 399 15.49 -7.28 -30.18
C ASP A 399 14.44 -6.20 -30.56
N LYS A 400 13.23 -6.56 -31.01
CA LYS A 400 12.10 -5.62 -31.17
C LYS A 400 11.63 -5.03 -29.83
N VAL A 401 11.52 -5.85 -28.78
CA VAL A 401 11.18 -5.34 -27.43
C VAL A 401 12.24 -4.35 -26.93
N ARG A 402 13.53 -4.61 -27.16
CA ARG A 402 14.61 -3.65 -26.84
C ARG A 402 14.56 -2.38 -27.68
N HIS A 403 14.13 -2.47 -28.94
CA HIS A 403 13.97 -1.30 -29.81
C HIS A 403 12.91 -0.33 -29.26
N GLU A 404 11.79 -0.86 -28.74
CA GLU A 404 10.76 -0.08 -28.02
C GLU A 404 11.16 0.28 -26.57
N GLY A 405 12.44 0.17 -26.20
CA GLY A 405 12.99 0.61 -24.92
C GLY A 405 12.70 -0.29 -23.71
N MET A 406 12.19 -1.51 -23.93
CA MET A 406 11.78 -2.44 -22.87
C MET A 406 12.73 -3.63 -22.71
N ILE A 407 12.64 -4.31 -21.57
CA ILE A 407 13.38 -5.54 -21.27
C ILE A 407 12.58 -6.75 -21.80
N PRO A 408 13.15 -7.62 -22.65
CA PRO A 408 12.44 -8.80 -23.13
C PRO A 408 12.41 -9.91 -22.09
N GLY A 409 11.19 -10.39 -21.83
CA GLY A 409 10.92 -11.55 -20.98
C GLY A 409 10.41 -12.76 -21.77
N ILE A 410 10.67 -13.95 -21.25
CA ILE A 410 10.17 -15.21 -21.82
C ILE A 410 9.74 -16.20 -20.74
N TRP A 411 8.62 -16.88 -21.00
CA TRP A 411 8.13 -18.02 -20.23
C TRP A 411 8.70 -19.34 -20.75
N PHE A 412 9.09 -20.27 -19.87
CA PHE A 412 9.40 -21.66 -20.25
C PHE A 412 9.47 -22.64 -19.06
N THR A 413 9.56 -23.93 -19.39
CA THR A 413 9.51 -25.10 -18.51
C THR A 413 10.85 -25.86 -18.50
N PRO A 414 11.94 -25.28 -17.94
CA PRO A 414 13.31 -25.79 -18.10
C PRO A 414 13.54 -27.21 -17.58
N PHE A 415 12.75 -27.67 -16.62
CA PHE A 415 12.86 -29.02 -16.04
C PHE A 415 12.30 -30.14 -16.94
N SER A 416 11.62 -29.80 -18.04
CA SER A 416 10.93 -30.75 -18.93
C SER A 416 11.07 -30.42 -20.43
N THR A 417 11.58 -29.24 -20.79
CA THR A 417 11.67 -28.73 -22.19
C THR A 417 12.71 -29.41 -23.08
N ALA A 418 13.17 -30.62 -22.74
CA ALA A 418 14.01 -31.40 -23.65
C ALA A 418 13.23 -31.81 -24.92
N PHE A 419 13.94 -31.97 -26.04
CA PHE A 419 13.31 -32.38 -27.30
C PHE A 419 12.97 -33.89 -27.30
N PRO A 420 11.87 -34.32 -27.97
CA PRO A 420 11.45 -35.72 -28.03
C PRO A 420 12.56 -36.69 -28.46
N GLU A 421 13.43 -36.26 -29.37
CA GLU A 421 14.54 -37.04 -29.92
C GLU A 421 15.60 -37.42 -28.85
N HIS A 422 15.62 -36.76 -27.68
CA HIS A 422 16.45 -37.15 -26.54
C HIS A 422 15.82 -38.27 -25.68
N PHE A 423 14.49 -38.40 -25.66
CA PHE A 423 13.77 -39.29 -24.73
C PHE A 423 14.07 -40.78 -24.98
N GLU A 424 14.48 -41.13 -26.21
CA GLU A 424 14.93 -42.46 -26.61
C GLU A 424 16.46 -42.60 -26.64
N ARG A 425 17.17 -41.52 -27.02
CA ARG A 425 18.64 -41.53 -27.19
C ARG A 425 19.41 -41.43 -25.89
N ARG A 426 18.82 -40.76 -24.88
CA ARG A 426 19.38 -40.50 -23.55
C ARG A 426 18.29 -40.70 -22.48
N PRO A 427 17.76 -41.93 -22.32
CA PRO A 427 16.78 -42.20 -21.25
C PRO A 427 17.37 -41.86 -19.88
N ASP A 428 18.69 -42.03 -19.70
CA ASP A 428 19.44 -41.69 -18.49
C ASP A 428 19.34 -40.21 -18.05
N TRP A 429 18.88 -39.30 -18.92
CA TRP A 429 18.69 -37.89 -18.59
C TRP A 429 17.37 -37.58 -17.87
N PHE A 430 16.46 -38.54 -17.78
CA PHE A 430 15.11 -38.34 -17.24
C PHE A 430 14.91 -39.12 -15.95
N LEU A 431 13.98 -38.66 -15.11
CA LEU A 431 13.63 -39.30 -13.85
C LEU A 431 12.74 -40.52 -14.09
N HIS A 432 12.91 -41.56 -13.27
CA HIS A 432 12.12 -42.79 -13.33
C HIS A 432 11.53 -43.16 -11.97
N ASP A 433 10.35 -43.77 -11.99
CA ASP A 433 9.72 -44.33 -10.79
C ASP A 433 10.28 -45.73 -10.43
N GLU A 434 9.77 -46.33 -9.37
CA GLU A 434 10.17 -47.66 -8.89
C GLU A 434 9.91 -48.80 -9.90
N THR A 435 9.09 -48.57 -10.94
CA THR A 435 8.83 -49.52 -12.02
C THR A 435 9.80 -49.38 -13.21
N GLY A 436 10.61 -48.30 -13.22
CA GLY A 436 11.44 -47.92 -14.35
C GLY A 436 10.67 -47.14 -15.44
N ALA A 437 9.46 -46.67 -15.16
CA ALA A 437 8.73 -45.79 -16.07
C ALA A 437 9.22 -44.34 -15.92
N ARG A 438 9.33 -43.60 -17.03
CA ARG A 438 9.71 -42.17 -17.01
C ARG A 438 8.63 -41.37 -16.27
N ILE A 439 9.04 -40.45 -15.41
CA ILE A 439 8.13 -39.54 -14.72
C ILE A 439 7.92 -38.29 -15.58
N HIS A 440 6.66 -37.97 -15.85
CA HIS A 440 6.26 -36.81 -16.66
C HIS A 440 5.97 -35.59 -15.78
N SER A 441 6.15 -34.40 -16.35
CA SER A 441 5.93 -33.10 -15.72
C SER A 441 5.49 -32.06 -16.78
N PHE A 442 4.98 -30.92 -16.34
CA PHE A 442 4.36 -29.93 -17.23
C PHE A 442 5.37 -29.30 -18.20
N THR A 443 4.97 -29.21 -19.47
CA THR A 443 5.76 -28.64 -20.58
C THR A 443 5.14 -27.39 -21.21
N GLY A 444 3.80 -27.28 -21.20
CA GLY A 444 3.03 -26.27 -21.95
C GLY A 444 3.00 -26.48 -23.48
N HIS A 445 2.37 -25.55 -24.18
CA HIS A 445 2.03 -25.67 -25.60
C HIS A 445 3.15 -25.18 -26.52
N THR A 446 4.03 -26.08 -26.98
CA THR A 446 5.00 -25.77 -28.03
C THR A 446 4.48 -26.16 -29.42
N TYR A 447 4.29 -25.18 -30.31
CA TYR A 447 3.48 -25.35 -31.52
C TYR A 447 4.02 -26.36 -32.56
N ARG A 448 5.33 -26.65 -32.51
CA ARG A 448 6.00 -27.63 -33.40
C ARG A 448 6.00 -29.06 -32.87
N ASP A 449 5.58 -29.29 -31.62
CA ASP A 449 5.63 -30.62 -30.98
C ASP A 449 4.23 -31.05 -30.45
N PRO A 450 3.22 -31.33 -31.30
CA PRO A 450 1.85 -31.64 -30.86
C PRO A 450 1.71 -32.82 -29.89
N GLY A 451 2.66 -33.76 -29.92
CA GLY A 451 2.74 -34.90 -28.99
C GLY A 451 3.33 -34.57 -27.61
N MET A 452 3.76 -33.34 -27.36
CA MET A 452 4.38 -32.88 -26.10
C MET A 452 3.51 -31.91 -25.29
N ALA A 453 2.27 -31.66 -25.74
CA ALA A 453 1.45 -30.53 -25.33
C ALA A 453 1.14 -30.41 -23.81
N TRP A 454 1.33 -31.47 -23.02
CA TRP A 454 1.03 -31.48 -21.58
C TRP A 454 2.01 -32.28 -20.69
N GLU A 455 2.77 -33.24 -21.24
CA GLU A 455 3.52 -34.23 -20.45
C GLU A 455 4.94 -34.48 -20.99
N GLY A 456 5.89 -33.58 -20.72
CA GLY A 456 7.32 -33.84 -20.99
C GLY A 456 7.97 -34.67 -19.89
N ALA A 457 8.96 -35.49 -20.23
CA ALA A 457 9.72 -36.24 -19.24
C ALA A 457 10.56 -35.30 -18.35
N ALA A 458 10.51 -35.46 -17.03
CA ALA A 458 11.22 -34.62 -16.07
C ALA A 458 12.73 -34.93 -16.08
N LEU A 459 13.57 -33.90 -16.17
CA LEU A 459 15.03 -34.04 -16.23
C LEU A 459 15.65 -34.39 -14.89
N ASN A 460 16.50 -35.44 -14.88
CA ASN A 460 17.29 -35.89 -13.75
C ASN A 460 18.61 -35.11 -13.66
N LEU A 461 18.59 -33.92 -13.05
CA LEU A 461 19.76 -33.04 -12.89
C LEU A 461 20.84 -33.60 -11.95
N SER A 462 20.62 -34.78 -11.36
CA SER A 462 21.69 -35.49 -10.67
C SER A 462 22.70 -36.07 -11.68
N ASN A 463 22.20 -36.52 -12.85
CA ASN A 463 23.00 -36.90 -14.01
C ASN A 463 23.69 -35.67 -14.64
N ARG A 464 25.02 -35.74 -14.79
CA ARG A 464 25.84 -34.66 -15.35
C ARG A 464 25.53 -34.33 -16.81
N GLY A 465 25.12 -35.30 -17.63
CA GLY A 465 24.73 -35.04 -19.02
C GLY A 465 23.41 -34.26 -19.12
N ALA A 466 22.45 -34.54 -18.24
CA ALA A 466 21.22 -33.75 -18.14
C ALA A 466 21.50 -32.34 -17.60
N GLU A 467 22.41 -32.21 -16.63
CA GLU A 467 22.89 -30.91 -16.13
C GLU A 467 23.57 -30.07 -17.22
N GLU A 468 24.47 -30.66 -18.01
CA GLU A 468 25.13 -29.99 -19.14
C GLU A 468 24.13 -29.56 -20.22
N TRP A 469 23.14 -30.41 -20.53
CA TRP A 469 22.05 -30.07 -21.43
C TRP A 469 21.21 -28.91 -20.90
N TYR A 470 20.84 -28.93 -19.61
CA TYR A 470 20.07 -27.87 -18.95
C TYR A 470 20.85 -26.54 -18.94
N ARG A 471 22.16 -26.58 -18.65
CA ARG A 471 23.08 -25.44 -18.79
C ARG A 471 23.16 -24.91 -20.22
N HIS A 472 23.13 -25.78 -21.23
CA HIS A 472 23.09 -25.38 -22.64
C HIS A 472 21.75 -24.73 -23.02
N TRP A 473 20.62 -25.29 -22.58
CA TRP A 473 19.30 -24.70 -22.81
C TRP A 473 19.19 -23.28 -22.23
N TRP A 474 19.62 -23.07 -20.99
CA TRP A 474 19.65 -21.74 -20.40
C TRP A 474 20.54 -20.76 -21.18
N ARG A 475 21.72 -21.18 -21.65
CA ARG A 475 22.57 -20.34 -22.54
C ARG A 475 21.89 -20.03 -23.87
N LYS A 476 21.15 -20.97 -24.46
CA LYS A 476 20.38 -20.72 -25.69
C LYS A 476 19.36 -19.59 -25.49
N VAL A 477 18.55 -19.67 -24.43
CA VAL A 477 17.53 -18.64 -24.13
C VAL A 477 18.18 -17.31 -23.72
N ASN A 478 19.29 -17.34 -22.97
CA ASN A 478 19.99 -16.16 -22.46
C ASN A 478 20.83 -15.42 -23.52
N ASP A 479 21.68 -16.15 -24.25
CA ASP A 479 22.76 -15.60 -25.08
C ASP A 479 22.36 -15.53 -26.56
N VAL A 480 21.73 -16.59 -27.08
CA VAL A 480 21.39 -16.72 -28.51
C VAL A 480 20.11 -15.96 -28.80
N TRP A 481 19.04 -16.30 -28.10
CA TRP A 481 17.73 -15.62 -28.20
C TRP A 481 17.71 -14.25 -27.52
N ASN A 482 18.71 -13.94 -26.68
CA ASN A 482 18.88 -12.63 -26.05
C ASN A 482 17.67 -12.24 -25.17
N PHE A 483 17.41 -12.97 -24.08
CA PHE A 483 16.37 -12.65 -23.08
C PHE A 483 16.95 -12.24 -21.72
N ASP A 484 16.21 -11.41 -20.97
CA ASP A 484 16.70 -10.77 -19.72
C ASP A 484 15.75 -10.94 -18.51
N TYR A 485 14.50 -11.34 -18.74
CA TYR A 485 13.53 -11.74 -17.72
C TYR A 485 13.02 -13.15 -18.03
N PHE A 486 12.95 -14.02 -17.02
CA PHE A 486 12.61 -15.44 -17.21
C PHE A 486 11.48 -15.85 -16.26
N LYS A 487 10.32 -16.25 -16.81
CA LYS A 487 9.18 -16.80 -16.07
C LYS A 487 9.25 -18.33 -16.16
N ILE A 488 9.49 -18.99 -15.04
CA ILE A 488 9.91 -20.40 -14.98
C ILE A 488 8.81 -21.27 -14.38
N ASP A 489 8.22 -22.12 -15.22
CA ASP A 489 6.97 -22.82 -14.91
C ASP A 489 7.14 -24.34 -14.75
N GLY A 490 6.05 -25.00 -14.35
CA GLY A 490 6.00 -26.43 -14.07
C GLY A 490 6.52 -26.82 -12.69
N ILE A 491 6.95 -25.85 -11.86
CA ILE A 491 7.70 -26.11 -10.62
C ILE A 491 7.03 -27.12 -9.67
N PRO A 492 5.71 -27.10 -9.40
CA PRO A 492 5.08 -28.11 -8.55
C PRO A 492 5.16 -29.53 -9.13
N THR A 493 5.01 -29.68 -10.45
CA THR A 493 5.13 -30.98 -11.12
C THR A 493 6.59 -31.45 -11.22
N ALA A 494 7.55 -30.53 -11.33
CA ALA A 494 8.96 -30.86 -11.22
C ALA A 494 9.30 -31.34 -9.79
N ILE A 495 8.83 -30.63 -8.75
CA ILE A 495 8.99 -31.03 -7.34
C ILE A 495 8.40 -32.43 -7.10
N ASP A 496 7.15 -32.67 -7.52
CA ASP A 496 6.47 -33.96 -7.42
C ASP A 496 7.23 -35.08 -8.14
N ALA A 497 7.77 -34.82 -9.34
CA ALA A 497 8.60 -35.77 -10.06
C ALA A 497 9.90 -36.11 -9.32
N TYR A 498 10.59 -35.12 -8.74
CA TYR A 498 11.78 -35.35 -7.92
C TYR A 498 11.48 -36.14 -6.65
N PHE A 499 10.32 -35.95 -6.01
CA PHE A 499 9.91 -36.74 -4.84
C PHE A 499 9.55 -38.19 -5.19
N LYS A 500 9.04 -38.45 -6.39
CA LYS A 500 8.69 -39.80 -6.89
C LYS A 500 9.88 -40.59 -7.47
N ALA A 501 11.00 -39.93 -7.74
CA ALA A 501 12.12 -40.52 -8.47
C ALA A 501 12.94 -41.53 -7.65
N ALA A 502 13.04 -42.75 -8.19
CA ALA A 502 13.87 -43.84 -7.67
C ALA A 502 15.35 -43.71 -8.10
N ASP A 503 15.62 -43.00 -9.20
CA ASP A 503 16.93 -42.93 -9.89
C ASP A 503 17.73 -41.64 -9.65
N LEU A 504 17.41 -40.90 -8.57
CA LEU A 504 18.23 -39.78 -8.11
C LEU A 504 19.53 -40.28 -7.46
N ASP A 505 20.68 -39.72 -7.85
CA ASP A 505 21.94 -39.90 -7.12
C ASP A 505 21.82 -39.28 -5.72
N ARG A 506 21.57 -40.13 -4.72
CA ARG A 506 21.42 -39.74 -3.31
C ARG A 506 22.72 -39.34 -2.62
N ALA A 507 23.89 -39.59 -3.23
CA ALA A 507 25.16 -39.04 -2.75
C ALA A 507 25.32 -37.56 -3.14
N ARG A 508 24.67 -37.13 -4.23
CA ARG A 508 24.60 -35.72 -4.66
C ARG A 508 23.36 -35.00 -4.09
N PHE A 509 22.19 -35.62 -4.16
CA PHE A 509 20.92 -35.06 -3.68
C PHE A 509 20.35 -35.91 -2.54
N THR A 510 20.81 -35.63 -1.32
CA THR A 510 20.32 -36.26 -0.08
C THR A 510 18.85 -35.99 0.22
N ASP A 511 18.29 -34.93 -0.37
CA ASP A 511 16.89 -34.52 -0.33
C ASP A 511 16.43 -34.18 -1.77
N PRO A 512 15.27 -34.66 -2.26
CA PRO A 512 14.73 -34.34 -3.58
C PRO A 512 14.72 -32.84 -3.94
N MET A 513 14.45 -31.96 -2.97
CA MET A 513 14.39 -30.51 -3.20
C MET A 513 15.72 -29.90 -3.64
N LEU A 514 16.85 -30.54 -3.32
CA LEU A 514 18.17 -30.11 -3.77
C LEU A 514 18.30 -30.15 -5.30
N GLY A 515 17.55 -31.01 -5.99
CA GLY A 515 17.54 -31.03 -7.46
C GLY A 515 16.85 -29.81 -8.09
N ILE A 516 15.76 -29.34 -7.46
CA ILE A 516 15.05 -28.12 -7.88
C ILE A 516 15.86 -26.87 -7.55
N GLN A 517 16.47 -26.81 -6.35
CA GLN A 517 17.44 -25.77 -5.99
C GLN A 517 18.61 -25.74 -6.98
N CYS A 518 19.22 -26.90 -7.26
CA CYS A 518 20.34 -27.01 -8.19
C CYS A 518 19.96 -26.49 -9.59
N GLY A 519 18.77 -26.77 -10.09
CA GLY A 519 18.30 -26.21 -11.37
C GLY A 519 18.20 -24.68 -11.37
N ILE A 520 17.68 -24.08 -10.30
CA ILE A 520 17.49 -22.62 -10.20
C ILE A 520 18.82 -21.91 -9.86
N GLU A 521 19.72 -22.56 -9.14
CA GLU A 521 21.12 -22.14 -8.96
C GLU A 521 21.88 -22.15 -10.28
N ILE A 522 21.79 -23.25 -11.06
CA ILE A 522 22.34 -23.35 -12.41
C ILE A 522 21.81 -22.24 -13.33
N ALA A 523 20.49 -21.96 -13.26
CA ALA A 523 19.90 -20.86 -14.00
C ALA A 523 20.56 -19.53 -13.62
N ARG A 524 20.70 -19.23 -12.32
CA ARG A 524 21.36 -18.03 -11.81
C ARG A 524 22.84 -17.93 -12.22
N GLU A 525 23.58 -19.04 -12.20
CA GLU A 525 24.97 -19.10 -12.68
C GLU A 525 25.09 -18.75 -14.16
N VAL A 526 24.14 -19.20 -14.99
CA VAL A 526 24.16 -18.99 -16.45
C VAL A 526 23.71 -17.59 -16.84
N VAL A 527 22.63 -17.07 -16.23
CA VAL A 527 22.06 -15.75 -16.60
C VAL A 527 22.70 -14.58 -15.86
N GLY A 528 23.43 -14.85 -14.77
CA GLY A 528 24.07 -13.84 -13.94
C GLY A 528 23.13 -13.14 -12.95
N ALA A 529 23.69 -12.29 -12.09
CA ALA A 529 22.94 -11.61 -11.03
C ALA A 529 21.99 -10.50 -11.55
N THR A 530 22.27 -9.94 -12.73
CA THR A 530 21.55 -8.76 -13.25
C THR A 530 20.21 -9.08 -13.88
N LYS A 531 19.98 -10.31 -14.33
CA LYS A 531 18.75 -10.74 -15.03
C LYS A 531 17.69 -11.26 -14.06
N PHE A 532 16.42 -11.12 -14.39
CA PHE A 532 15.32 -11.47 -13.48
C PHE A 532 14.86 -12.92 -13.65
N ILE A 533 14.72 -13.66 -12.56
CA ILE A 533 14.10 -15.00 -12.54
C ILE A 533 12.83 -14.94 -11.68
N ASN A 534 11.67 -15.17 -12.28
CA ASN A 534 10.38 -15.32 -11.62
C ASN A 534 9.94 -16.79 -11.68
N LEU A 535 9.67 -17.42 -10.55
CA LEU A 535 9.10 -18.78 -10.51
C LEU A 535 7.59 -18.72 -10.73
N CYS A 536 7.03 -19.72 -11.39
CA CYS A 536 5.62 -19.76 -11.79
C CYS A 536 4.91 -21.01 -11.26
N TRP A 537 3.58 -20.92 -11.22
CA TRP A 537 2.64 -21.90 -10.68
C TRP A 537 2.92 -22.28 -9.22
N GLY A 538 2.37 -21.52 -8.27
CA GLY A 538 2.52 -21.79 -6.83
C GLY A 538 3.85 -21.35 -6.22
N MET A 539 4.00 -21.63 -4.91
CA MET A 539 4.99 -21.00 -4.03
C MET A 539 6.05 -21.99 -3.49
N PRO A 540 7.11 -22.31 -4.26
CA PRO A 540 8.21 -23.18 -3.84
C PRO A 540 9.16 -22.44 -2.87
N VAL A 541 8.73 -22.21 -1.62
CA VAL A 541 9.49 -21.39 -0.64
C VAL A 541 10.92 -21.88 -0.36
N ASP A 542 11.20 -23.16 -0.64
CA ASP A 542 12.53 -23.75 -0.52
C ASP A 542 13.50 -23.34 -1.67
N ALA A 543 13.05 -22.61 -2.68
CA ALA A 543 13.86 -22.11 -3.81
C ALA A 543 14.31 -20.63 -3.65
N MET A 544 14.15 -20.05 -2.46
CA MET A 544 14.49 -18.65 -2.18
C MET A 544 15.98 -18.32 -2.35
N GLY A 545 16.28 -17.06 -2.65
CA GLY A 545 17.64 -16.53 -2.77
C GLY A 545 18.39 -16.83 -4.08
N PHE A 546 17.81 -17.63 -4.98
CA PHE A 546 18.30 -17.80 -6.37
C PHE A 546 17.37 -17.13 -7.40
N ALA A 547 16.05 -17.23 -7.20
CA ALA A 547 15.05 -16.46 -7.93
C ALA A 547 14.82 -15.06 -7.32
N ASN A 548 14.42 -14.08 -8.14
CA ASN A 548 14.04 -12.74 -7.69
C ASN A 548 12.56 -12.67 -7.27
N GLY A 549 11.73 -13.60 -7.73
CA GLY A 549 10.29 -13.61 -7.46
C GLY A 549 9.65 -14.98 -7.62
N SER A 550 8.42 -15.11 -7.16
CA SER A 550 7.59 -16.31 -7.35
C SER A 550 6.10 -15.96 -7.40
N ARG A 551 5.35 -16.68 -8.25
CA ARG A 551 3.89 -16.66 -8.30
C ARG A 551 3.31 -17.06 -6.95
N THR A 552 2.35 -16.29 -6.43
CA THR A 552 1.82 -16.48 -5.08
C THR A 552 0.55 -17.33 -5.00
N GLY A 553 0.14 -17.92 -6.12
CA GLY A 553 -1.03 -18.79 -6.19
C GLY A 553 -1.11 -19.59 -7.50
N GLN A 554 -2.31 -20.05 -7.81
CA GLN A 554 -2.67 -20.44 -9.17
C GLN A 554 -2.73 -19.21 -10.09
N ASP A 555 -2.88 -19.48 -11.38
CA ASP A 555 -3.37 -18.55 -12.39
C ASP A 555 -4.58 -17.73 -11.93
N SER A 556 -4.72 -16.53 -12.50
CA SER A 556 -5.37 -15.34 -11.92
C SER A 556 -6.73 -15.50 -11.23
N GLY A 557 -7.52 -16.54 -11.54
CA GLY A 557 -8.58 -17.05 -10.66
C GLY A 557 -9.74 -16.09 -10.37
N GLY A 558 -9.84 -15.00 -11.11
CA GLY A 558 -10.69 -13.85 -10.78
C GLY A 558 -10.13 -12.98 -9.66
N PHE A 559 -10.58 -11.72 -9.58
CA PHE A 559 -9.98 -10.70 -8.70
C PHE A 559 -9.81 -11.14 -7.23
N LYS A 560 -10.76 -11.90 -6.68
CA LYS A 560 -10.68 -12.40 -5.29
C LYS A 560 -9.45 -13.27 -5.05
N HIS A 561 -9.04 -14.07 -6.04
CA HIS A 561 -7.83 -14.88 -5.94
C HIS A 561 -6.55 -14.02 -5.99
N ASN A 562 -6.48 -13.02 -6.88
CA ASN A 562 -5.38 -12.05 -6.85
C ASN A 562 -5.31 -11.33 -5.49
N ILE A 563 -6.40 -10.71 -5.03
CA ILE A 563 -6.41 -9.94 -3.77
C ILE A 563 -6.07 -10.84 -2.57
N ARG A 564 -6.65 -12.05 -2.51
CA ARG A 564 -6.30 -13.05 -1.50
C ARG A 564 -4.80 -13.30 -1.49
N THR A 565 -4.20 -13.59 -2.64
CA THR A 565 -2.79 -13.99 -2.71
C THR A 565 -1.84 -12.81 -2.43
N ILE A 566 -2.23 -11.58 -2.78
CA ILE A 566 -1.56 -10.35 -2.34
C ILE A 566 -1.53 -10.30 -0.81
N VAL A 567 -2.68 -10.37 -0.14
CA VAL A 567 -2.80 -10.24 1.33
C VAL A 567 -2.13 -11.42 2.06
N GLU A 568 -2.38 -12.65 1.60
CA GLU A 568 -1.95 -13.88 2.27
C GLU A 568 -0.42 -14.03 2.31
N TRP A 569 0.27 -13.59 1.24
CA TRP A 569 1.72 -13.75 1.08
C TRP A 569 2.52 -12.45 1.17
N GLN A 570 1.91 -11.33 1.56
CA GLN A 570 2.59 -10.03 1.67
C GLN A 570 3.84 -10.08 2.57
N TYR A 571 3.86 -10.95 3.59
CA TYR A 571 5.02 -11.14 4.47
C TYR A 571 6.29 -11.67 3.77
N LEU A 572 6.18 -12.30 2.58
CA LEU A 572 7.34 -12.72 1.78
C LEU A 572 7.82 -11.63 0.80
N ASN A 573 7.00 -10.61 0.54
CA ASN A 573 7.29 -9.60 -0.47
C ASN A 573 8.42 -8.66 0.00
N ASN A 574 9.41 -8.41 -0.87
CA ASN A 574 10.56 -7.54 -0.62
C ASN A 574 11.49 -7.99 0.54
N THR A 575 11.10 -9.04 1.27
CA THR A 575 11.84 -9.69 2.36
C THR A 575 12.60 -10.91 1.85
N ALA A 576 11.87 -11.92 1.37
CA ALA A 576 12.41 -13.13 0.74
C ALA A 576 12.61 -12.97 -0.77
N TRP A 577 11.62 -12.40 -1.45
CA TRP A 577 11.57 -12.19 -2.90
C TRP A 577 10.45 -11.21 -3.29
N TYR A 578 10.27 -10.91 -4.59
CA TYR A 578 9.09 -10.21 -5.07
C TYR A 578 7.93 -11.17 -5.34
N CYS A 579 6.84 -11.01 -4.59
CA CYS A 579 5.62 -11.78 -4.79
C CYS A 579 4.97 -11.42 -6.13
N ASP A 580 4.65 -12.42 -6.97
CA ASP A 580 3.86 -12.29 -8.19
C ASP A 580 2.41 -12.75 -7.95
N PRO A 581 1.46 -11.83 -7.71
CA PRO A 581 0.03 -12.13 -7.56
C PRO A 581 -0.68 -12.38 -8.90
N ASP A 582 0.09 -12.63 -9.96
CA ASP A 582 -0.33 -12.80 -11.35
C ASP A 582 -0.92 -11.51 -11.98
N SER A 583 -1.26 -11.60 -13.26
CA SER A 583 -1.77 -10.50 -14.07
C SER A 583 -3.09 -9.93 -13.55
N LEU A 584 -3.31 -8.66 -13.88
CA LEU A 584 -4.58 -7.97 -13.77
C LEU A 584 -5.68 -8.66 -14.59
N SER A 585 -5.33 -9.39 -15.65
CA SER A 585 -6.14 -10.32 -16.46
C SER A 585 -7.49 -9.81 -17.00
N TYR A 586 -7.57 -9.76 -18.34
CA TYR A 586 -8.74 -9.32 -19.09
C TYR A 586 -9.14 -7.90 -18.71
N MET A 587 -8.34 -6.89 -19.09
CA MET A 587 -8.61 -5.50 -18.67
C MET A 587 -9.43 -4.67 -19.67
N HIS A 588 -9.54 -5.08 -20.93
CA HIS A 588 -10.31 -4.37 -21.96
C HIS A 588 -11.84 -4.31 -21.68
N ASP A 589 -12.38 -5.28 -20.95
CA ASP A 589 -13.82 -5.44 -20.64
C ASP A 589 -14.19 -5.04 -19.20
N LYS A 590 -13.32 -4.33 -18.47
CA LYS A 590 -13.52 -3.97 -17.06
C LYS A 590 -13.83 -2.49 -16.89
N THR A 591 -14.43 -2.15 -15.74
CA THR A 591 -14.66 -0.76 -15.34
C THR A 591 -13.38 -0.12 -14.78
N PRO A 592 -13.26 1.22 -14.79
CA PRO A 592 -12.19 1.94 -14.09
C PRO A 592 -12.12 1.56 -12.60
N GLU A 593 -13.26 1.40 -11.93
CA GLU A 593 -13.38 1.00 -10.53
C GLU A 593 -12.73 -0.37 -10.25
N HIS A 594 -13.04 -1.37 -11.07
CA HIS A 594 -12.49 -2.72 -10.96
C HIS A 594 -11.00 -2.75 -11.31
N THR A 595 -10.58 -1.91 -12.27
CA THR A 595 -9.15 -1.68 -12.57
C THR A 595 -8.42 -1.10 -11.38
N ARG A 596 -8.97 -0.05 -10.77
CA ARG A 596 -8.43 0.62 -9.58
C ARG A 596 -8.28 -0.38 -8.43
N LEU A 597 -9.28 -1.24 -8.19
CA LEU A 597 -9.19 -2.30 -7.17
C LEU A 597 -8.00 -3.23 -7.41
N ARG A 598 -7.87 -3.80 -8.62
CA ARG A 598 -6.80 -4.78 -8.93
C ARG A 598 -5.41 -4.14 -8.98
N ALA A 599 -5.30 -2.90 -9.47
CA ALA A 599 -4.03 -2.19 -9.62
C ALA A 599 -3.50 -1.68 -8.28
N GLN A 600 -4.30 -0.93 -7.51
CA GLN A 600 -3.83 -0.33 -6.24
C GLN A 600 -3.43 -1.39 -5.21
N ALA A 601 -4.09 -2.54 -5.17
CA ALA A 601 -3.72 -3.62 -4.26
C ALA A 601 -2.27 -4.11 -4.49
N ARG A 602 -1.78 -4.10 -5.73
CA ARG A 602 -0.39 -4.40 -6.09
C ARG A 602 0.53 -3.19 -5.81
N THR A 603 0.11 -2.00 -6.26
CA THR A 603 0.90 -0.75 -6.13
C THR A 603 1.18 -0.35 -4.67
N LEU A 604 0.20 -0.49 -3.78
CA LEU A 604 0.35 -0.15 -2.35
C LEU A 604 1.11 -1.21 -1.54
N THR A 605 1.27 -2.43 -2.08
CA THR A 605 2.01 -3.53 -1.43
C THR A 605 3.43 -3.72 -1.97
N GLY A 606 3.76 -3.12 -3.11
CA GLY A 606 5.05 -3.25 -3.79
C GLY A 606 5.29 -4.64 -4.39
N GLN A 607 4.22 -5.37 -4.72
CA GLN A 607 4.30 -6.68 -5.37
C GLN A 607 4.52 -6.53 -6.89
N GLN A 608 4.85 -7.62 -7.59
CA GLN A 608 4.98 -7.56 -9.04
C GLN A 608 3.64 -7.17 -9.70
N PHE A 609 3.71 -6.43 -10.79
CA PHE A 609 2.54 -5.84 -11.45
C PHE A 609 2.54 -6.23 -12.91
N SER A 610 1.57 -7.05 -13.33
CA SER A 610 1.48 -7.50 -14.73
C SER A 610 0.12 -7.24 -15.38
N THR A 611 0.15 -6.87 -16.65
CA THR A 611 -1.03 -6.59 -17.50
C THR A 611 -1.34 -7.78 -18.43
N ASP A 612 -2.24 -7.62 -19.41
CA ASP A 612 -2.67 -8.70 -20.32
C ASP A 612 -2.70 -8.28 -21.80
N GLU A 613 -2.63 -9.26 -22.71
CA GLU A 613 -2.44 -9.11 -24.17
C GLU A 613 -3.55 -8.39 -24.96
N THR A 614 -4.43 -7.63 -24.31
CA THR A 614 -5.48 -6.83 -24.96
C THR A 614 -5.20 -5.32 -24.96
N TRP A 615 -3.92 -4.93 -24.84
CA TRP A 615 -3.48 -3.54 -24.77
C TRP A 615 -4.05 -2.63 -25.87
N THR A 616 -4.01 -3.07 -27.13
CA THR A 616 -4.59 -2.31 -28.27
C THR A 616 -6.11 -2.12 -28.19
N LEU A 617 -6.78 -2.78 -27.24
CA LEU A 617 -8.22 -2.68 -26.95
C LEU A 617 -8.51 -1.97 -25.62
N TYR A 618 -7.49 -1.57 -24.84
CA TYR A 618 -7.68 -0.91 -23.54
C TYR A 618 -8.33 0.48 -23.73
N PRO A 619 -9.50 0.77 -23.11
CA PRO A 619 -10.06 2.10 -23.08
C PRO A 619 -9.13 3.10 -22.38
N GLU A 620 -9.19 4.38 -22.75
CA GLU A 620 -8.39 5.45 -22.12
C GLU A 620 -8.53 5.47 -20.58
N PRO A 621 -9.73 5.38 -19.97
CA PRO A 621 -9.85 5.36 -18.50
C PRO A 621 -9.13 4.18 -17.83
N ILE A 622 -9.05 3.02 -18.50
CA ILE A 622 -8.34 1.84 -18.00
C ILE A 622 -6.84 2.06 -18.11
N THR A 623 -6.37 2.51 -19.28
CA THR A 623 -4.98 2.89 -19.54
C THR A 623 -4.48 3.93 -18.54
N ARG A 624 -5.30 4.95 -18.22
CA ARG A 624 -4.94 6.00 -17.26
C ARG A 624 -4.80 5.48 -15.83
N VAL A 625 -5.61 4.50 -15.42
CA VAL A 625 -5.44 3.85 -14.11
C VAL A 625 -4.12 3.08 -14.06
N LEU A 626 -3.74 2.37 -15.13
CA LEU A 626 -2.45 1.67 -15.21
C LEU A 626 -1.28 2.66 -15.13
N GLN A 627 -1.31 3.73 -15.93
CA GLN A 627 -0.29 4.79 -15.96
C GLN A 627 -0.03 5.43 -14.60
N LYS A 628 -1.08 5.72 -13.82
CA LYS A 628 -0.96 6.26 -12.46
C LYS A 628 -0.65 5.20 -11.40
N SER A 629 -0.51 3.92 -11.77
CA SER A 629 -0.24 2.79 -10.86
C SER A 629 1.16 2.15 -11.06
N ILE A 630 2.02 2.73 -11.92
CA ILE A 630 3.38 2.25 -12.23
C ILE A 630 4.41 3.40 -12.24
N PRO A 631 5.72 3.12 -11.97
CA PRO A 631 6.29 1.84 -11.55
C PRO A 631 6.03 1.50 -10.08
N MET A 632 6.35 0.27 -9.68
CA MET A 632 6.39 -0.09 -8.25
C MET A 632 7.50 0.68 -7.54
N ILE A 633 7.27 1.05 -6.28
CA ILE A 633 8.27 1.70 -5.41
C ILE A 633 8.70 0.76 -4.27
N ASP A 634 9.78 1.11 -3.57
CA ASP A 634 10.34 0.27 -2.50
C ASP A 634 9.41 0.27 -1.25
N ILE A 635 8.65 -0.81 -1.08
CA ILE A 635 7.61 -0.98 -0.05
C ILE A 635 7.85 -2.28 0.72
N TYR A 636 7.89 -2.20 2.04
CA TYR A 636 8.12 -3.34 2.93
C TYR A 636 6.83 -3.70 3.72
N PRO A 637 6.57 -5.00 3.95
CA PRO A 637 5.45 -5.46 4.77
C PRO A 637 5.71 -5.20 6.26
N THR A 638 4.69 -4.77 7.01
CA THR A 638 4.81 -4.72 8.49
C THR A 638 4.28 -5.99 9.15
N GLN A 639 3.22 -6.62 8.64
CA GLN A 639 2.75 -7.92 9.12
C GLN A 639 3.70 -9.04 8.62
N LEU A 640 4.64 -9.47 9.47
CA LEU A 640 5.57 -10.56 9.16
C LEU A 640 4.99 -11.92 9.57
N TYR A 641 3.81 -12.22 9.04
CA TYR A 641 3.07 -13.48 9.20
C TYR A 641 2.04 -13.67 8.07
N ARG A 642 1.67 -14.91 7.78
CA ARG A 642 0.66 -15.26 6.77
C ARG A 642 -0.74 -14.85 7.21
N ILE A 643 -1.46 -14.10 6.38
CA ILE A 643 -2.83 -13.65 6.66
C ILE A 643 -3.81 -14.61 5.96
N THR A 644 -4.35 -15.58 6.71
CA THR A 644 -5.24 -16.62 6.17
C THR A 644 -6.07 -17.25 7.29
N PRO A 645 -7.31 -17.73 7.03
CA PRO A 645 -8.12 -17.57 5.82
C PRO A 645 -8.86 -16.23 5.75
N ASP A 646 -8.83 -15.43 6.83
CA ASP A 646 -9.59 -14.20 7.03
C ASP A 646 -8.92 -12.98 6.35
N TRP A 647 -8.74 -13.08 5.02
CA TRP A 647 -8.17 -12.02 4.18
C TRP A 647 -9.23 -10.99 3.75
N GLU A 648 -10.49 -11.38 3.58
CA GLU A 648 -11.57 -10.49 3.14
C GLU A 648 -11.87 -9.35 4.14
N SER A 649 -11.49 -9.49 5.42
CA SER A 649 -11.61 -8.41 6.41
C SER A 649 -10.58 -7.28 6.25
N TYR A 650 -9.55 -7.47 5.41
CA TYR A 650 -8.52 -6.47 5.12
C TYR A 650 -8.96 -5.55 3.98
N GLU A 651 -9.99 -4.77 4.25
CA GLU A 651 -10.59 -3.80 3.31
C GLU A 651 -9.83 -2.47 3.26
N ILE A 652 -8.88 -2.26 4.18
CA ILE A 652 -8.03 -1.07 4.27
C ILE A 652 -6.56 -1.50 4.12
N PHE A 653 -5.87 -0.92 3.13
CA PHE A 653 -4.43 -1.00 2.96
C PHE A 653 -3.83 0.37 3.33
N ASP A 654 -2.81 0.37 4.17
CA ASP A 654 -2.24 1.57 4.81
C ASP A 654 -0.73 1.60 4.53
N LEU A 655 -0.33 2.38 3.53
CA LEU A 655 1.06 2.55 3.13
C LEU A 655 1.64 3.81 3.80
N LYS A 656 2.47 3.61 4.82
CA LYS A 656 3.17 4.69 5.52
C LYS A 656 4.42 5.10 4.76
N LEU A 657 4.46 6.35 4.30
CA LEU A 657 5.51 6.90 3.46
C LEU A 657 6.32 7.94 4.23
N ARG A 658 7.65 7.81 4.23
CA ARG A 658 8.56 8.89 4.65
C ARG A 658 9.56 9.23 3.55
N ARG A 659 9.73 10.52 3.31
CA ARG A 659 10.78 11.13 2.47
C ARG A 659 11.49 12.21 3.30
N PRO A 660 12.62 12.81 2.85
CA PRO A 660 13.36 13.79 3.66
C PRO A 660 12.52 15.00 4.12
N TYR A 661 11.49 15.36 3.34
CA TYR A 661 10.61 16.49 3.59
C TYR A 661 9.38 16.19 4.47
N GLY A 662 9.10 14.93 4.84
CA GLY A 662 7.95 14.59 5.69
C GLY A 662 7.51 13.13 5.68
N GLN A 663 6.48 12.85 6.46
CA GLN A 663 5.76 11.57 6.48
C GLN A 663 4.25 11.78 6.33
N TRP A 664 3.61 10.89 5.58
CA TRP A 664 2.17 10.81 5.36
C TRP A 664 1.77 9.36 5.10
N ASP A 665 0.46 9.08 5.18
CA ASP A 665 -0.06 7.75 4.89
C ASP A 665 -0.90 7.78 3.60
N VAL A 666 -0.75 6.75 2.77
CA VAL A 666 -1.56 6.52 1.56
C VAL A 666 -2.46 5.33 1.81
N VAL A 667 -3.77 5.59 1.83
CA VAL A 667 -4.79 4.63 2.27
C VAL A 667 -5.60 4.13 1.08
N GLY A 668 -5.42 2.86 0.75
CA GLY A 668 -6.31 2.11 -0.14
C GLY A 668 -7.54 1.62 0.62
N LEU A 669 -8.74 1.88 0.08
CA LEU A 669 -10.01 1.40 0.61
C LEU A 669 -10.75 0.63 -0.49
N PHE A 670 -11.15 -0.61 -0.20
CA PHE A 670 -11.66 -1.54 -1.22
C PHE A 670 -13.06 -2.07 -0.90
N ASN A 671 -13.90 -2.20 -1.93
CA ASN A 671 -15.15 -2.96 -1.87
C ASN A 671 -14.98 -4.27 -2.66
N TYR A 672 -14.70 -5.38 -1.97
CA TYR A 672 -14.54 -6.70 -2.59
C TYR A 672 -15.85 -7.37 -3.05
N ARG A 673 -16.96 -6.61 -3.12
CA ARG A 673 -18.30 -7.08 -3.50
C ARG A 673 -18.73 -6.54 -4.86
N ASP A 674 -19.55 -7.32 -5.54
CA ASP A 674 -20.27 -7.03 -6.78
C ASP A 674 -21.54 -6.18 -6.58
N GLU A 675 -21.89 -5.84 -5.33
CA GLU A 675 -22.93 -4.88 -4.96
C GLU A 675 -22.35 -3.51 -4.54
N PRO A 676 -23.10 -2.40 -4.71
CA PRO A 676 -22.76 -1.12 -4.09
C PRO A 676 -22.80 -1.23 -2.56
N ARG A 677 -21.92 -0.51 -1.85
CA ARG A 677 -21.80 -0.63 -0.40
C ARG A 677 -21.40 0.68 0.27
N ARG A 678 -22.16 1.09 1.30
CA ARG A 678 -21.75 2.18 2.20
C ARG A 678 -20.41 1.89 2.86
N GLN A 679 -19.46 2.81 2.68
CA GLN A 679 -18.13 2.77 3.28
C GLN A 679 -17.81 4.09 4.01
N SER A 680 -16.82 4.02 4.90
CA SER A 680 -16.27 5.16 5.64
C SER A 680 -14.81 4.89 5.96
N LEU A 681 -14.03 5.95 6.21
CA LEU A 681 -12.62 5.83 6.59
C LEU A 681 -12.42 6.22 8.06
N PRO A 682 -12.40 5.25 9.00
CA PRO A 682 -12.09 5.50 10.41
C PRO A 682 -10.58 5.69 10.62
N LEU A 683 -10.17 6.93 10.87
CA LEU A 683 -8.76 7.30 11.01
C LEU A 683 -8.09 6.61 12.21
N SER A 684 -8.86 6.30 13.26
CA SER A 684 -8.42 5.52 14.43
C SER A 684 -7.94 4.08 14.11
N ARG A 685 -8.30 3.51 12.95
CA ARG A 685 -7.77 2.22 12.50
C ARG A 685 -6.38 2.32 11.86
N LEU A 686 -6.00 3.49 11.34
CA LEU A 686 -4.78 3.70 10.54
C LEU A 686 -3.49 3.84 11.36
N ASP A 687 -3.52 3.68 12.69
CA ASP A 687 -2.34 3.87 13.55
C ASP A 687 -1.63 5.23 13.32
N LEU A 688 -2.41 6.31 13.24
CA LEU A 688 -1.90 7.68 13.17
C LEU A 688 -1.35 8.15 14.52
N ALA A 689 -0.42 9.10 14.49
CA ALA A 689 -0.07 9.85 15.70
C ALA A 689 -1.25 10.77 16.13
N PRO A 690 -1.46 11.03 17.43
CA PRO A 690 -2.50 11.97 17.87
C PRO A 690 -2.28 13.36 17.28
N GLY A 691 -3.31 13.92 16.67
CA GLY A 691 -3.25 15.18 15.91
C GLY A 691 -4.35 15.28 14.86
N ARG A 692 -4.35 16.37 14.08
CA ARG A 692 -5.31 16.59 12.99
C ARG A 692 -4.66 16.37 11.62
N TYR A 693 -5.45 15.89 10.67
CA TYR A 693 -5.01 15.44 9.35
C TYR A 693 -5.91 15.99 8.25
N HIS A 694 -5.30 16.46 7.17
CA HIS A 694 -5.95 16.71 5.89
C HIS A 694 -6.19 15.38 5.17
N VAL A 695 -7.36 15.23 4.53
CA VAL A 695 -7.68 14.05 3.72
C VAL A 695 -8.00 14.46 2.29
N TRP A 696 -7.27 13.88 1.33
CA TRP A 696 -7.41 14.12 -0.11
C TRP A 696 -7.76 12.82 -0.85
N SER A 697 -8.73 12.87 -1.77
CA SER A 697 -9.16 11.73 -2.60
C SER A 697 -8.52 11.79 -3.98
N PHE A 698 -7.68 10.81 -4.29
CA PHE A 698 -6.88 10.78 -5.52
C PHE A 698 -7.74 10.67 -6.78
N TRP A 699 -8.66 9.71 -6.81
CA TRP A 699 -9.46 9.38 -7.99
C TRP A 699 -10.69 10.26 -8.20
N GLU A 700 -11.13 10.94 -7.15
CA GLU A 700 -12.22 11.94 -7.19
C GLU A 700 -11.67 13.36 -7.34
N HIS A 701 -10.34 13.53 -7.26
CA HIS A 701 -9.62 14.80 -7.39
C HIS A 701 -10.14 15.88 -6.41
N LYS A 702 -10.37 15.46 -5.15
CA LYS A 702 -11.20 16.20 -4.20
C LYS A 702 -10.63 16.22 -2.78
N TYR A 703 -10.63 17.40 -2.18
CA TYR A 703 -10.32 17.58 -0.76
C TYR A 703 -11.54 17.23 0.09
N LEU A 704 -11.38 16.34 1.08
CA LEU A 704 -12.46 15.87 1.94
C LEU A 704 -12.55 16.63 3.28
N GLY A 705 -11.54 17.44 3.62
CA GLY A 705 -11.49 18.26 4.83
C GLY A 705 -10.37 17.91 5.79
N GLU A 706 -10.49 18.44 7.01
CA GLU A 706 -9.53 18.26 8.11
C GLU A 706 -10.21 17.59 9.32
N PHE A 707 -9.63 16.48 9.77
CA PHE A 707 -10.21 15.57 10.76
C PHE A 707 -9.21 15.26 11.89
N ASP A 708 -9.67 14.89 13.08
CA ASP A 708 -8.77 14.33 14.11
C ASP A 708 -8.38 12.88 13.80
N SER A 709 -7.21 12.46 14.28
CA SER A 709 -6.77 11.06 14.36
C SER A 709 -7.83 10.04 14.81
N GLN A 710 -8.83 10.45 15.61
CA GLN A 710 -9.90 9.57 16.10
C GLN A 710 -11.19 9.60 15.27
N ASP A 711 -11.33 10.53 14.32
CA ASP A 711 -12.55 10.73 13.54
C ASP A 711 -12.82 9.59 12.53
N THR A 712 -14.00 9.64 11.92
CA THR A 712 -14.38 8.78 10.79
C THR A 712 -14.90 9.63 9.63
N VAL A 713 -14.12 9.67 8.55
CA VAL A 713 -14.50 10.38 7.31
C VAL A 713 -15.68 9.66 6.69
N ARG A 714 -16.75 10.42 6.39
CA ARG A 714 -17.92 9.93 5.66
C ARG A 714 -17.64 10.03 4.16
N LEU A 715 -17.89 8.94 3.44
CA LEU A 715 -17.63 8.83 2.01
C LEU A 715 -18.96 8.60 1.26
N PRO A 716 -19.04 8.90 -0.04
CA PRO A 716 -20.07 8.35 -0.91
C PRO A 716 -20.05 6.82 -0.87
N ASP A 717 -21.18 6.16 -1.10
CA ASP A 717 -21.23 4.70 -1.15
C ASP A 717 -20.27 4.17 -2.25
N ALA A 718 -19.59 3.06 -1.95
CA ALA A 718 -18.67 2.40 -2.86
C ALA A 718 -19.43 1.71 -3.99
N LYS A 719 -18.96 1.85 -5.23
CA LYS A 719 -19.46 1.10 -6.38
C LYS A 719 -19.06 -0.39 -6.25
N PRO A 720 -19.71 -1.30 -7.00
CA PRO A 720 -19.25 -2.67 -7.18
C PRO A 720 -17.76 -2.72 -7.56
N LEU A 721 -17.01 -3.57 -6.86
CA LEU A 721 -15.60 -3.89 -7.14
C LEU A 721 -14.66 -2.66 -7.17
N GLU A 722 -14.99 -1.61 -6.41
CA GLU A 722 -14.22 -0.36 -6.39
C GLU A 722 -13.02 -0.40 -5.44
N GLY A 723 -11.90 0.19 -5.87
CA GLY A 723 -10.80 0.59 -4.99
C GLY A 723 -10.58 2.10 -5.04
N ARG A 724 -10.49 2.76 -3.89
CA ARG A 724 -10.20 4.19 -3.74
C ARG A 724 -8.85 4.40 -3.04
N ALA A 725 -8.18 5.52 -3.31
CA ALA A 725 -6.95 5.93 -2.63
C ALA A 725 -7.09 7.33 -2.03
N TYR A 726 -6.63 7.48 -0.80
CA TYR A 726 -6.62 8.74 -0.06
C TYR A 726 -5.22 9.05 0.47
N ALA A 727 -4.79 10.32 0.38
CA ALA A 727 -3.66 10.81 1.16
C ALA A 727 -4.17 11.32 2.51
N VAL A 728 -3.51 10.92 3.59
CA VAL A 728 -3.76 11.36 4.96
C VAL A 728 -2.49 12.07 5.44
N GLN A 729 -2.57 13.41 5.49
CA GLN A 729 -1.42 14.31 5.67
C GLN A 729 -1.55 15.08 6.98
N PRO A 730 -0.51 15.15 7.84
CA PRO A 730 -0.59 15.91 9.10
C PRO A 730 -0.76 17.41 8.84
N THR A 731 -1.62 18.07 9.62
CA THR A 731 -1.84 19.51 9.48
C THR A 731 -0.77 20.34 10.19
N GLY A 732 -0.75 21.65 9.91
CA GLY A 732 0.15 22.60 10.54
C GLY A 732 0.04 23.98 9.90
N GLU A 733 0.76 24.95 10.44
CA GLU A 733 0.75 26.34 9.98
C GLU A 733 1.28 26.51 8.54
N GLY A 734 0.74 27.47 7.79
CA GLY A 734 1.14 27.74 6.40
C GLY A 734 0.75 26.67 5.37
N PRO A 735 1.18 26.83 4.10
CA PRO A 735 0.85 25.91 3.02
C PRO A 735 1.37 24.49 3.22
N ARG A 736 0.50 23.49 2.98
CA ARG A 736 0.77 22.06 3.17
C ARG A 736 0.64 21.31 1.85
N LEU A 737 1.62 20.46 1.52
CA LEU A 737 1.50 19.47 0.45
C LEU A 737 0.41 18.47 0.85
N LEU A 738 -0.56 18.23 -0.04
CA LEU A 738 -1.55 17.16 0.13
C LEU A 738 -1.14 15.92 -0.67
N ALA A 739 -0.89 16.11 -1.96
CA ALA A 739 -0.67 15.02 -2.90
C ALA A 739 0.06 15.52 -4.16
N THR A 740 0.47 14.56 -4.99
CA THR A 740 0.78 14.79 -6.40
C THR A 740 0.01 13.75 -7.24
N ASP A 741 -0.25 14.04 -8.51
CA ASP A 741 -1.12 13.17 -9.33
C ASP A 741 -0.35 12.10 -10.16
N ARG A 742 0.98 12.17 -10.30
CA ARG A 742 1.77 11.26 -11.17
C ARG A 742 1.61 9.78 -10.80
N HIS A 743 1.39 9.47 -9.53
CA HIS A 743 1.29 8.10 -9.04
C HIS A 743 0.33 7.99 -7.86
N THR A 744 -0.38 6.87 -7.71
CA THR A 744 -1.33 6.63 -6.61
C THR A 744 -0.68 6.68 -5.21
N THR A 745 0.66 6.65 -5.13
CA THR A 745 1.41 6.87 -3.88
C THR A 745 1.63 8.35 -3.54
N MET A 746 1.06 9.29 -4.31
CA MET A 746 0.93 10.73 -4.01
C MET A 746 2.21 11.36 -3.45
N GLY A 747 3.20 11.53 -4.33
CA GLY A 747 4.55 12.01 -4.00
C GLY A 747 5.53 10.88 -3.67
N GLY A 748 5.04 9.67 -3.36
CA GLY A 748 5.89 8.55 -2.93
C GLY A 748 6.85 8.02 -4.00
N LEU A 749 6.58 8.28 -5.28
CA LEU A 749 7.45 7.97 -6.43
C LEU A 749 8.18 9.22 -6.92
N ASP A 750 7.41 10.28 -7.10
CA ASP A 750 7.62 11.33 -8.10
C ASP A 750 8.07 12.66 -7.50
N LEU A 751 8.09 12.78 -6.17
CA LEU A 751 8.57 13.98 -5.46
C LEU A 751 9.77 13.59 -4.58
N ILE A 752 10.94 14.13 -4.93
CA ILE A 752 12.23 13.77 -4.32
C ILE A 752 12.61 14.79 -3.25
N GLU A 753 12.47 16.07 -3.57
CA GLU A 753 12.69 17.20 -2.67
C GLU A 753 11.41 18.04 -2.59
N TYR A 754 11.07 18.52 -1.39
CA TYR A 754 10.04 19.54 -1.18
C TYR A 754 10.45 20.46 -0.02
N ALA A 755 10.24 21.76 -0.18
CA ALA A 755 10.44 22.75 0.86
C ALA A 755 9.34 23.82 0.80
N CYS A 756 8.88 24.24 1.98
CA CYS A 756 7.96 25.35 2.17
C CYS A 756 8.55 26.27 3.25
N THR A 757 8.97 27.49 2.88
CA THR A 757 9.63 28.44 3.79
C THR A 757 8.87 29.75 3.85
N ALA A 758 8.67 30.29 5.06
CA ALA A 758 8.12 31.63 5.22
C ALA A 758 9.20 32.70 4.95
N ASP A 759 8.93 33.59 4.00
CA ASP A 759 9.78 34.74 3.64
C ASP A 759 9.54 35.96 4.57
N GLY A 760 8.89 35.75 5.73
CA GLY A 760 8.69 36.73 6.81
C GLY A 760 7.39 37.55 6.74
N ASP A 761 6.97 38.00 5.55
CA ASP A 761 5.83 38.92 5.39
C ASP A 761 4.47 38.23 5.12
N GLY A 762 4.19 37.09 5.75
CA GLY A 762 3.04 36.23 5.38
C GLY A 762 3.18 35.56 4.01
N ARG A 763 4.37 35.62 3.40
CA ARG A 763 4.68 35.01 2.11
C ARG A 763 5.41 33.69 2.31
N TRP A 764 5.09 32.70 1.49
CA TRP A 764 5.55 31.32 1.60
C TRP A 764 6.13 30.86 0.26
N ARG A 765 7.43 30.57 0.23
CA ARG A 765 8.09 30.01 -0.94
C ARG A 765 7.97 28.50 -0.90
N VAL A 766 7.26 27.93 -1.87
CA VAL A 766 7.22 26.47 -2.08
C VAL A 766 8.14 26.10 -3.24
N SER A 767 8.85 24.99 -3.10
CA SER A 767 9.75 24.49 -4.13
C SER A 767 9.98 22.99 -4.00
N GLY A 768 10.44 22.37 -5.08
CA GLY A 768 10.75 20.94 -5.07
C GLY A 768 11.56 20.47 -6.26
N LEU A 769 11.93 19.20 -6.19
CA LEU A 769 12.47 18.41 -7.30
C LEU A 769 11.54 17.22 -7.49
N SER A 770 10.87 17.18 -8.64
CA SER A 770 10.09 16.03 -9.07
C SER A 770 10.85 15.18 -10.08
N ASP A 771 10.50 13.91 -10.17
CA ASP A 771 11.11 12.90 -11.05
C ASP A 771 10.04 11.94 -11.61
N HIS A 772 10.43 11.03 -12.51
CA HIS A 772 9.54 10.10 -13.20
C HIS A 772 8.39 10.75 -13.99
N LEU A 773 8.49 12.05 -14.28
CA LEU A 773 7.51 12.78 -15.10
C LEU A 773 7.50 12.26 -16.54
N VAL A 774 6.37 12.44 -17.24
CA VAL A 774 6.20 11.97 -18.62
C VAL A 774 6.00 13.18 -19.53
N ALA A 775 6.72 13.23 -20.66
CA ALA A 775 6.64 14.33 -21.61
C ALA A 775 5.19 14.53 -22.10
N GLY A 776 4.66 15.73 -21.93
CA GLY A 776 3.29 16.09 -22.31
C GLY A 776 2.18 15.59 -21.38
N ASP A 777 2.44 14.77 -20.36
CA ASP A 777 1.43 14.43 -19.35
C ASP A 777 1.35 15.54 -18.28
N PRO A 778 0.18 16.17 -18.04
CA PRO A 778 0.04 17.13 -16.95
C PRO A 778 0.35 16.49 -15.60
N TYR A 779 1.24 17.12 -14.86
CA TYR A 779 1.66 16.74 -13.51
C TYR A 779 1.19 17.79 -12.51
N ARG A 780 0.37 17.38 -11.54
CA ARG A 780 -0.22 18.27 -10.54
C ARG A 780 0.43 18.05 -9.17
N ILE A 781 0.78 19.15 -8.53
CA ILE A 781 1.21 19.21 -7.12
C ILE A 781 0.10 19.95 -6.35
N THR A 782 -0.65 19.22 -5.54
CA THR A 782 -1.85 19.71 -4.84
C THR A 782 -1.48 20.21 -3.45
N LEU A 783 -1.69 21.51 -3.18
CA LEU A 783 -1.38 22.16 -1.91
C LEU A 783 -2.66 22.65 -1.22
N HIS A 784 -2.78 22.41 0.09
CA HIS A 784 -3.68 23.20 0.93
C HIS A 784 -2.96 24.51 1.29
N ALA A 785 -3.41 25.60 0.69
CA ALA A 785 -2.82 26.93 0.79
C ALA A 785 -3.94 27.98 0.95
N SER A 786 -4.81 27.77 1.94
CA SER A 786 -5.90 28.69 2.29
C SER A 786 -5.44 30.15 2.31
N ARG A 787 -6.14 31.00 1.54
CA ARG A 787 -5.91 32.46 1.39
C ARG A 787 -4.60 32.88 0.70
N CYS A 788 -3.83 31.95 0.12
CA CYS A 788 -2.53 32.24 -0.47
C CYS A 788 -2.51 32.04 -2.00
N PRO A 789 -2.83 33.06 -2.84
CA PRO A 789 -2.60 32.99 -4.29
C PRO A 789 -1.14 32.71 -4.64
N ALA A 790 -0.93 31.91 -5.69
CA ALA A 790 0.38 31.60 -6.23
C ALA A 790 0.84 32.61 -7.30
N SER A 791 2.13 32.95 -7.25
CA SER A 791 2.86 33.77 -8.21
C SER A 791 4.29 33.23 -8.37
N GLN A 792 5.13 33.91 -9.17
CA GLN A 792 6.54 33.54 -9.40
C GLN A 792 6.74 32.04 -9.75
N LEU A 793 5.88 31.50 -10.62
CA LEU A 793 5.95 30.12 -11.07
C LEU A 793 7.21 29.91 -11.93
N ASN A 794 8.12 29.07 -11.47
CA ASN A 794 9.33 28.68 -12.22
C ASN A 794 9.41 27.15 -12.32
N CYS A 795 9.72 26.63 -13.50
CA CYS A 795 10.06 25.23 -13.75
C CYS A 795 11.19 25.18 -14.79
N ASP A 796 12.14 24.26 -14.65
CA ASP A 796 13.24 24.06 -15.60
C ASP A 796 12.91 23.10 -16.77
N ASN A 797 11.88 22.25 -16.60
CA ASN A 797 11.37 21.33 -17.62
C ASN A 797 9.88 21.59 -17.90
N GLY A 798 9.61 22.44 -18.88
CA GLY A 798 8.27 22.72 -19.39
C GLY A 798 7.56 23.91 -18.75
N LYS A 799 6.25 23.99 -18.97
CA LYS A 799 5.43 25.12 -18.51
C LYS A 799 4.77 24.79 -17.18
N MET A 800 4.79 25.75 -16.25
CA MET A 800 4.10 25.69 -14.97
C MET A 800 2.95 26.69 -14.93
N GLU A 801 1.77 26.23 -14.52
CA GLU A 801 0.55 27.01 -14.34
C GLU A 801 -0.04 26.78 -12.94
N VAL A 802 -1.00 27.62 -12.53
CA VAL A 802 -1.73 27.45 -11.27
C VAL A 802 -3.23 27.29 -11.53
N GLU A 803 -3.82 26.29 -10.88
CA GLU A 803 -5.26 26.05 -10.87
C GLU A 803 -5.80 26.14 -9.43
N TYR A 804 -7.04 26.59 -9.28
CA TYR A 804 -7.72 26.74 -7.98
C TYR A 804 -9.03 25.96 -8.03
N LEU A 805 -9.22 24.99 -7.14
CA LEU A 805 -10.38 24.10 -7.19
C LEU A 805 -11.62 24.81 -6.63
N ALA A 806 -12.57 25.13 -7.50
CA ALA A 806 -13.80 25.85 -7.13
C ALA A 806 -14.65 25.11 -6.08
N GLU A 807 -14.66 23.77 -6.08
CA GLU A 807 -15.32 22.94 -5.07
C GLU A 807 -14.51 22.77 -3.76
N SER A 808 -13.30 23.33 -3.67
CA SER A 808 -12.44 23.19 -2.49
C SER A 808 -11.65 24.47 -2.22
N PRO A 809 -12.32 25.52 -1.68
CA PRO A 809 -11.68 26.78 -1.32
C PRO A 809 -10.44 26.55 -0.43
N GLY A 810 -9.32 27.14 -0.84
CA GLY A 810 -8.03 26.96 -0.16
C GLY A 810 -7.18 25.79 -0.68
N ILE A 811 -7.60 25.08 -1.72
CA ILE A 811 -6.71 24.20 -2.50
C ILE A 811 -6.14 24.97 -3.70
N VAL A 812 -4.81 24.86 -3.85
CA VAL A 812 -4.02 25.45 -4.93
C VAL A 812 -3.23 24.35 -5.59
N GLU A 813 -3.34 24.21 -6.90
CA GLU A 813 -2.60 23.21 -7.65
C GLU A 813 -1.55 23.86 -8.56
N LEU A 814 -0.33 23.36 -8.47
CA LEU A 814 0.75 23.73 -9.37
C LEU A 814 0.82 22.66 -10.47
N CYS A 815 0.42 23.03 -11.68
CA CYS A 815 0.32 22.12 -12.82
C CYS A 815 1.52 22.34 -13.75
N ILE A 816 2.35 21.31 -13.91
CA ILE A 816 3.51 21.30 -14.81
C ILE A 816 3.16 20.45 -16.03
N ILE A 817 3.40 20.96 -17.24
CA ILE A 817 3.37 20.19 -18.48
C ILE A 817 4.83 19.99 -18.94
N PRO A 818 5.44 18.80 -18.71
CA PRO A 818 6.85 18.57 -18.97
C PRO A 818 7.16 18.55 -20.48
N GLN A 819 8.28 19.15 -20.88
CA GLN A 819 8.79 19.06 -22.26
C GLN A 819 9.51 17.74 -22.50
N THR A 820 10.20 17.21 -21.48
CA THR A 820 10.88 15.91 -21.50
C THR A 820 10.45 15.07 -20.30
N GLY A 821 10.57 13.75 -20.41
CA GLY A 821 10.38 12.86 -19.26
C GLY A 821 11.50 12.98 -18.21
N GLY A 822 11.28 12.41 -17.03
CA GLY A 822 12.23 12.42 -15.92
C GLY A 822 12.02 13.59 -14.96
N LYS A 823 13.03 14.45 -14.79
CA LYS A 823 13.10 15.45 -13.71
C LYS A 823 12.54 16.81 -14.07
N ALA A 824 12.02 17.50 -13.05
CA ALA A 824 11.74 18.94 -13.08
C ALA A 824 11.99 19.56 -11.70
N ARG A 825 12.81 20.61 -11.63
CA ARG A 825 12.94 21.48 -10.45
C ARG A 825 11.99 22.66 -10.61
N TRP A 826 11.20 22.91 -9.57
CA TRP A 826 10.12 23.88 -9.62
C TRP A 826 10.03 24.75 -8.35
N SER A 827 9.39 25.91 -8.48
CA SER A 827 9.09 26.81 -7.36
C SER A 827 7.87 27.70 -7.64
N ALA A 828 7.18 28.10 -6.58
CA ALA A 828 6.17 29.15 -6.59
C ALA A 828 6.26 29.99 -5.31
N LEU A 829 5.79 31.25 -5.37
CA LEU A 829 5.59 32.11 -4.22
C LEU A 829 4.09 32.20 -3.92
N LEU A 830 3.68 31.71 -2.75
CA LEU A 830 2.32 31.79 -2.22
C LEU A 830 2.27 32.99 -1.26
N GLU A 831 1.51 34.03 -1.57
CA GLU A 831 1.46 35.25 -0.75
C GLU A 831 0.15 35.31 0.05
N GLU A 832 0.17 35.53 1.37
CA GLU A 832 -1.08 35.76 2.14
C GLU A 832 -1.81 37.00 1.59
N GLY A 833 -2.90 36.75 0.86
CA GLY A 833 -3.67 37.80 0.23
C GLY A 833 -4.49 38.58 1.27
N LYS A 834 -4.28 39.90 1.35
CA LYS A 834 -5.33 40.82 1.79
C LYS A 834 -6.47 40.81 0.76
N LEU A 835 -7.31 39.78 0.83
CA LEU A 835 -8.63 39.70 0.19
C LEU A 835 -8.67 40.24 -1.25
N THR A 836 -7.78 39.74 -2.11
CA THR A 836 -8.12 39.68 -3.54
C THR A 836 -9.40 38.89 -3.68
N LEU A 837 -10.47 39.55 -4.14
CA LEU A 837 -11.66 38.86 -4.65
C LEU A 837 -11.18 37.77 -5.61
N ALA A 838 -11.43 36.51 -5.24
CA ALA A 838 -11.14 35.40 -6.14
C ALA A 838 -11.87 35.68 -7.46
N ARG A 839 -11.18 35.53 -8.60
CA ARG A 839 -11.89 35.49 -9.89
C ARG A 839 -12.87 34.31 -9.79
N PRO A 840 -14.19 34.53 -9.75
CA PRO A 840 -15.11 33.42 -9.63
C PRO A 840 -14.94 32.54 -10.87
N ALA A 841 -15.09 31.22 -10.68
CA ALA A 841 -15.07 30.27 -11.79
C ALA A 841 -16.07 30.73 -12.87
N PRO A 842 -15.74 30.61 -14.16
CA PRO A 842 -16.54 31.19 -15.23
C PRO A 842 -17.98 30.66 -15.16
N ALA A 843 -18.92 31.56 -14.89
CA ALA A 843 -20.32 31.20 -14.70
C ALA A 843 -20.88 30.70 -16.04
N ARG A 844 -21.04 29.38 -16.18
CA ARG A 844 -21.58 28.78 -17.40
C ARG A 844 -23.10 28.87 -17.38
N VAL A 845 -23.65 29.52 -18.40
CA VAL A 845 -25.09 29.75 -18.56
C VAL A 845 -25.53 29.10 -19.87
N GLU A 846 -26.30 28.03 -19.78
CA GLU A 846 -26.93 27.44 -20.97
C GLU A 846 -28.31 28.07 -21.21
N LEU A 847 -28.52 28.68 -22.38
CA LEU A 847 -29.75 29.42 -22.70
C LEU A 847 -30.86 28.53 -23.28
N GLY A 848 -30.60 27.22 -23.40
CA GLY A 848 -31.53 26.22 -23.94
C GLY A 848 -31.74 26.33 -25.46
N VAL A 849 -32.82 25.72 -25.95
CA VAL A 849 -33.25 25.77 -27.36
C VAL A 849 -33.67 27.20 -27.71
N ILE A 850 -33.15 27.73 -28.83
CA ILE A 850 -33.35 29.14 -29.21
C ILE A 850 -34.43 29.30 -30.27
N THR A 851 -35.49 30.04 -29.93
CA THR A 851 -36.43 30.62 -30.90
C THR A 851 -35.83 31.91 -31.49
N PRO A 852 -35.71 32.04 -32.83
CA PRO A 852 -35.20 33.26 -33.45
C PRO A 852 -36.11 34.47 -33.20
N GLY A 853 -35.71 35.38 -32.30
CA GLY A 853 -36.42 36.62 -32.01
C GLY A 853 -36.66 36.93 -30.53
N GLU A 854 -36.46 35.98 -29.63
CA GLU A 854 -36.75 36.12 -28.20
C GLU A 854 -35.58 36.73 -27.40
N SER A 855 -35.89 37.50 -26.35
CA SER A 855 -34.94 37.80 -25.28
C SER A 855 -35.04 36.73 -24.18
N ARG A 856 -33.92 36.31 -23.61
CA ARG A 856 -33.87 35.31 -22.52
C ARG A 856 -33.26 35.92 -21.27
N SER A 857 -33.96 35.79 -20.14
CA SER A 857 -33.48 36.24 -18.83
C SER A 857 -32.97 35.08 -18.00
N GLY A 858 -32.02 35.36 -17.11
CA GLY A 858 -31.47 34.39 -16.17
C GLY A 858 -30.74 35.08 -15.03
N PHE A 859 -29.96 34.32 -14.27
CA PHE A 859 -29.14 34.82 -13.17
C PHE A 859 -27.71 34.30 -13.28
N ILE A 860 -26.74 35.16 -12.97
CA ILE A 860 -25.35 34.77 -12.72
C ILE A 860 -25.21 34.57 -11.22
N GLU A 861 -24.77 33.39 -10.77
CA GLU A 861 -24.42 33.18 -9.37
C GLU A 861 -22.96 33.59 -9.12
N VAL A 862 -22.76 34.57 -8.24
CA VAL A 862 -21.45 35.02 -7.78
C VAL A 862 -21.28 34.62 -6.32
N TYR A 863 -20.16 33.99 -6.01
CA TYR A 863 -19.74 33.67 -4.64
C TYR A 863 -18.71 34.70 -4.20
N CYS A 864 -18.85 35.23 -2.99
CA CYS A 864 -17.96 36.23 -2.42
C CYS A 864 -17.72 35.92 -0.93
N ASP A 865 -16.54 35.38 -0.60
CA ASP A 865 -16.17 34.94 0.75
C ASP A 865 -15.76 36.11 1.67
N VAL A 866 -16.31 37.31 1.44
CA VAL A 866 -15.82 38.55 2.04
C VAL A 866 -16.88 39.22 2.90
N ASP A 867 -16.49 39.56 4.14
CA ASP A 867 -17.32 40.37 5.03
C ASP A 867 -17.60 41.76 4.44
N ARG A 868 -18.88 42.00 4.11
CA ARG A 868 -19.48 43.33 3.90
C ARG A 868 -18.90 44.20 2.77
N ILE A 869 -18.60 43.63 1.59
CA ILE A 869 -18.38 44.45 0.38
C ILE A 869 -19.71 44.66 -0.36
N PRO A 870 -20.29 45.88 -0.38
CA PRO A 870 -21.44 46.20 -1.21
C PRO A 870 -21.03 46.38 -2.68
N ILE A 871 -21.62 45.58 -3.55
CA ILE A 871 -21.64 45.82 -5.00
C ILE A 871 -22.65 46.94 -5.27
N ILE A 872 -22.29 47.95 -6.06
CA ILE A 872 -23.15 49.11 -6.39
C ILE A 872 -23.56 49.15 -7.86
N ALA A 873 -22.80 48.50 -8.74
CA ALA A 873 -23.12 48.41 -10.16
C ALA A 873 -22.57 47.10 -10.76
N ALA A 874 -23.25 46.63 -11.80
CA ALA A 874 -22.83 45.54 -12.65
C ALA A 874 -23.03 45.97 -14.11
N SER A 875 -21.99 45.89 -14.94
CA SER A 875 -22.04 46.21 -16.36
C SER A 875 -21.44 45.08 -17.19
N ALA A 876 -21.82 44.96 -18.46
CA ALA A 876 -21.27 43.97 -19.39
C ALA A 876 -20.47 44.70 -20.46
N ASN A 877 -19.32 44.14 -20.85
CA ASN A 877 -18.53 44.67 -21.97
C ASN A 877 -19.20 44.45 -23.35
N ASP A 878 -20.33 43.74 -23.40
CA ASP A 878 -21.03 43.32 -24.61
C ASP A 878 -22.44 43.92 -24.76
N PHE A 879 -22.73 44.45 -25.96
CA PHE A 879 -23.98 45.11 -26.35
C PHE A 879 -25.23 44.19 -26.47
N TRP A 880 -25.15 42.95 -26.01
CA TRP A 880 -26.22 41.95 -26.03
C TRP A 880 -26.60 41.40 -24.64
N LEU A 881 -25.85 41.76 -23.59
CA LEU A 881 -26.10 41.35 -22.20
C LEU A 881 -26.50 42.58 -21.36
N ASN A 882 -27.71 42.59 -20.82
CA ASN A 882 -28.20 43.65 -19.93
C ASN A 882 -28.23 43.13 -18.49
N LEU A 883 -27.82 43.93 -17.51
CA LEU A 883 -27.74 43.57 -16.10
C LEU A 883 -28.61 44.48 -15.25
N ALA A 884 -29.14 43.97 -14.14
CA ALA A 884 -29.84 44.77 -13.14
C ALA A 884 -28.87 45.27 -12.04
N VAL A 885 -29.09 46.50 -11.56
CA VAL A 885 -28.39 47.05 -10.40
C VAL A 885 -28.82 46.31 -9.12
N ALA A 886 -27.88 46.13 -8.19
CA ALA A 886 -28.04 45.37 -6.96
C ALA A 886 -27.81 46.25 -5.71
N GLU A 887 -28.40 45.86 -4.58
CA GLU A 887 -28.28 46.56 -3.29
C GLU A 887 -27.16 46.00 -2.40
N PRO A 888 -26.75 46.68 -1.31
CA PRO A 888 -25.79 46.17 -0.33
C PRO A 888 -26.21 44.83 0.32
N PHE A 889 -25.26 43.89 0.48
CA PHE A 889 -25.56 42.49 0.86
C PHE A 889 -24.86 41.95 2.11
N ALA A 890 -25.37 40.81 2.59
CA ALA A 890 -24.90 40.06 3.75
C ALA A 890 -24.27 38.70 3.36
N VAL A 891 -23.37 38.21 4.21
CA VAL A 891 -22.26 37.28 3.88
C VAL A 891 -22.70 35.80 3.79
N GLY A 892 -21.97 35.00 3.01
CA GLY A 892 -22.01 33.53 3.10
C GLY A 892 -23.11 32.83 2.30
N LYS A 893 -23.59 33.44 1.21
CA LYS A 893 -24.58 32.86 0.28
C LYS A 893 -24.25 33.24 -1.16
N PRO A 894 -24.60 32.41 -2.18
CA PRO A 894 -24.51 32.82 -3.58
C PRO A 894 -25.43 34.01 -3.90
N TYR A 895 -24.89 34.99 -4.62
CA TYR A 895 -25.64 36.17 -5.07
C TYR A 895 -26.08 35.99 -6.52
N ARG A 896 -27.39 36.08 -6.77
CA ARG A 896 -28.00 35.95 -8.10
C ARG A 896 -28.15 37.30 -8.78
N ILE A 897 -27.21 37.66 -9.65
CA ILE A 897 -27.29 38.90 -10.46
C ILE A 897 -28.24 38.65 -11.64
N PRO A 898 -29.38 39.36 -11.75
CA PRO A 898 -30.31 39.19 -12.87
C PRO A 898 -29.73 39.75 -14.16
N PHE A 899 -29.91 39.04 -15.26
CA PHE A 899 -29.54 39.50 -16.60
C PHE A 899 -30.62 39.21 -17.65
N THR A 900 -30.54 39.91 -18.80
CA THR A 900 -31.29 39.60 -20.02
C THR A 900 -30.40 39.64 -21.26
N VAL A 901 -30.36 38.53 -21.99
CA VAL A 901 -29.66 38.33 -23.27
C VAL A 901 -30.60 38.58 -24.46
N ASP A 902 -30.15 39.38 -25.41
CA ASP A 902 -30.79 39.57 -26.71
C ASP A 902 -30.29 38.53 -27.72
N THR A 903 -31.00 37.39 -27.85
CA THR A 903 -30.55 36.25 -28.68
C THR A 903 -30.44 36.58 -30.17
N ARG A 904 -31.07 37.67 -30.64
CA ARG A 904 -31.00 38.13 -32.04
C ARG A 904 -29.58 38.55 -32.47
N LYS A 905 -28.70 38.77 -31.48
CA LYS A 905 -27.31 39.21 -31.66
C LYS A 905 -26.28 38.08 -31.49
N LEU A 906 -26.73 36.86 -31.14
CA LEU A 906 -25.88 35.68 -30.94
C LEU A 906 -25.95 34.73 -32.15
N ALA A 907 -24.82 34.13 -32.49
CA ALA A 907 -24.75 33.02 -33.44
C ALA A 907 -25.16 31.68 -32.76
N PRO A 908 -25.85 30.76 -33.46
CA PRO A 908 -26.14 29.41 -32.99
C PRO A 908 -24.91 28.56 -32.64
N LYS A 909 -25.10 27.52 -31.82
CA LYS A 909 -24.09 26.51 -31.42
C LYS A 909 -22.72 27.10 -31.00
N SER A 910 -22.70 28.34 -30.51
CA SER A 910 -21.48 29.08 -30.19
C SER A 910 -21.38 29.28 -28.67
N ASP A 911 -20.20 29.05 -28.12
CA ASP A 911 -19.86 29.42 -26.74
C ASP A 911 -19.35 30.88 -26.76
N PHE A 912 -20.08 31.79 -26.13
CA PHE A 912 -19.71 33.21 -25.98
C PHE A 912 -19.15 33.45 -24.58
N VAL A 913 -18.07 34.22 -24.46
CA VAL A 913 -17.57 34.70 -23.16
C VAL A 913 -17.76 36.21 -23.11
N SER A 914 -18.65 36.67 -22.23
CA SER A 914 -18.79 38.10 -21.91
C SER A 914 -18.14 38.40 -20.57
N ALA A 915 -17.45 39.53 -20.46
CA ALA A 915 -16.93 40.00 -19.19
C ALA A 915 -17.96 40.89 -18.49
N VAL A 916 -18.45 40.42 -17.33
CA VAL A 916 -19.29 41.21 -16.42
C VAL A 916 -18.40 41.91 -15.42
N VAL A 917 -18.40 43.24 -15.45
CA VAL A 917 -17.66 44.13 -14.57
C VAL A 917 -18.53 44.45 -13.35
N LEU A 918 -18.04 44.13 -12.15
CA LEU A 918 -18.67 44.48 -10.88
C LEU A 918 -17.91 45.62 -10.21
N GLU A 919 -18.65 46.60 -9.69
CA GLU A 919 -18.10 47.79 -9.03
C GLU A 919 -18.54 47.87 -7.56
N THR A 920 -17.61 48.24 -6.68
CA THR A 920 -17.76 48.30 -5.22
C THR A 920 -17.94 49.73 -4.73
N ALA A 921 -18.67 49.94 -3.63
CA ALA A 921 -18.92 51.28 -3.09
C ALA A 921 -17.64 52.08 -2.73
N GLU A 922 -17.73 53.41 -2.82
CA GLU A 922 -16.66 54.35 -2.47
C GLU A 922 -16.17 54.17 -1.02
N GLY A 923 -14.87 54.34 -0.81
CA GLY A 923 -14.22 54.24 0.51
C GLY A 923 -13.54 52.90 0.78
N VAL A 924 -13.96 51.83 0.08
CA VAL A 924 -13.10 50.64 -0.13
C VAL A 924 -12.22 50.92 -1.36
N ALA A 925 -11.01 50.35 -1.42
CA ALA A 925 -10.16 50.48 -2.61
C ALA A 925 -10.91 49.90 -3.83
N PRO A 926 -11.13 50.68 -4.91
CA PRO A 926 -12.07 50.31 -5.97
C PRO A 926 -11.61 49.07 -6.73
N ALA A 927 -12.29 47.94 -6.48
CA ALA A 927 -11.94 46.65 -7.04
C ALA A 927 -12.83 46.32 -8.24
N ARG A 928 -12.36 46.65 -9.45
CA ARG A 928 -12.98 46.24 -10.72
C ARG A 928 -12.83 44.71 -10.87
N LEU A 929 -13.86 43.95 -10.50
CA LEU A 929 -13.88 42.50 -10.69
C LEU A 929 -14.51 42.16 -12.04
N GLU A 930 -13.74 41.55 -12.93
CA GLU A 930 -14.24 41.03 -14.20
C GLU A 930 -14.55 39.54 -14.08
N VAL A 931 -15.83 39.21 -14.22
CA VAL A 931 -16.37 37.84 -14.21
C VAL A 931 -16.58 37.37 -15.64
N PRO A 932 -15.83 36.36 -16.12
CA PRO A 932 -16.11 35.73 -17.42
C PRO A 932 -17.38 34.89 -17.30
N VAL A 933 -18.44 35.27 -18.02
CA VAL A 933 -19.70 34.51 -18.10
C VAL A 933 -19.76 33.81 -19.45
N ALA A 934 -19.81 32.48 -19.41
CA ALA A 934 -19.75 31.62 -20.58
C ALA A 934 -21.16 31.20 -21.00
N PHE A 935 -21.71 31.83 -22.03
CA PHE A 935 -23.05 31.53 -22.55
C PHE A 935 -22.96 30.48 -23.67
N ARG A 936 -23.66 29.37 -23.49
CA ARG A 936 -23.86 28.39 -24.56
C ARG A 936 -25.23 28.57 -25.18
N THR A 937 -25.26 28.87 -26.48
CA THR A 937 -26.49 28.82 -27.29
C THR A 937 -26.80 27.37 -27.66
N GLY A 938 -27.97 26.86 -27.26
CA GLY A 938 -28.39 25.49 -27.59
C GLY A 938 -28.81 25.31 -29.05
N ALA A 939 -29.39 24.13 -29.34
CA ALA A 939 -29.92 23.79 -30.65
C ALA A 939 -30.98 24.80 -31.13
N VAL A 940 -31.10 24.97 -32.44
CA VAL A 940 -32.02 25.92 -33.06
C VAL A 940 -33.23 25.19 -33.62
N MET A 941 -34.42 25.73 -33.38
CA MET A 941 -35.66 25.21 -33.99
C MET A 941 -35.57 25.23 -35.52
N PRO A 942 -35.76 24.10 -36.23
CA PRO A 942 -35.60 24.04 -37.68
C PRO A 942 -36.55 25.00 -38.43
N LYS A 943 -35.99 25.83 -39.30
CA LYS A 943 -36.78 26.81 -40.10
C LYS A 943 -37.44 26.14 -41.30
N GLY A 944 -38.63 25.59 -41.13
CA GLY A 944 -39.46 25.15 -42.26
C GLY A 944 -40.71 24.38 -41.86
N ARG A 945 -41.53 24.05 -42.85
CA ARG A 945 -42.63 23.06 -42.74
C ARG A 945 -42.27 21.70 -43.34
N ASN A 946 -41.00 21.49 -43.68
CA ASN A 946 -40.50 20.25 -44.29
C ASN A 946 -40.19 19.21 -43.20
N TYR A 947 -41.24 18.68 -42.58
CA TYR A 947 -41.15 17.62 -41.58
C TYR A 947 -42.21 16.54 -41.80
N GLU A 948 -41.89 15.35 -41.31
CA GLU A 948 -42.81 14.22 -41.22
C GLU A 948 -43.03 13.91 -39.73
N GLU A 949 -44.28 13.70 -39.34
CA GLU A 949 -44.63 13.42 -37.94
C GLU A 949 -44.41 11.94 -37.65
N LEU A 950 -43.73 11.59 -36.55
CA LEU A 950 -43.52 10.19 -36.17
C LEU A 950 -44.85 9.46 -35.97
N SER A 951 -45.91 10.15 -35.56
CA SER A 951 -47.26 9.60 -35.46
C SER A 951 -47.97 9.33 -36.81
N LYS A 952 -47.34 9.67 -37.94
CA LYS A 952 -47.73 9.24 -39.30
C LYS A 952 -46.76 8.22 -39.88
N LEU A 953 -45.50 8.25 -39.46
CA LEU A 953 -44.46 7.31 -39.90
C LEU A 953 -44.42 6.01 -39.09
N HIS A 954 -45.00 5.97 -37.88
CA HIS A 954 -44.82 4.91 -36.88
C HIS A 954 -44.88 3.50 -37.48
N ASP A 955 -46.02 3.13 -38.04
CA ASP A 955 -46.30 1.79 -38.58
C ASP A 955 -45.40 1.42 -39.78
N ALA A 956 -44.73 2.39 -40.40
CA ALA A 956 -43.90 2.22 -41.58
C ALA A 956 -42.38 2.16 -41.30
N ILE A 957 -41.92 2.72 -40.17
CA ILE A 957 -40.48 2.77 -39.84
C ILE A 957 -40.11 2.30 -38.42
N VAL A 958 -41.08 1.91 -37.58
CA VAL A 958 -40.77 1.28 -36.28
C VAL A 958 -40.15 -0.09 -36.48
N ILE A 959 -39.09 -0.40 -35.73
CA ILE A 959 -38.37 -1.69 -35.77
C ILE A 959 -38.37 -2.43 -34.43
N ALA A 960 -38.59 -1.71 -33.32
CA ALA A 960 -38.81 -2.30 -32.00
C ALA A 960 -39.63 -1.34 -31.13
N HIS A 961 -40.53 -1.88 -30.30
CA HIS A 961 -41.25 -1.12 -29.28
C HIS A 961 -41.51 -2.01 -28.06
N GLU A 962 -41.25 -1.47 -26.88
CA GLU A 962 -41.56 -2.05 -25.57
C GLU A 962 -42.00 -0.93 -24.61
N GLN A 963 -42.96 -1.22 -23.72
CA GLN A 963 -43.32 -0.35 -22.60
C GLN A 963 -43.91 -1.13 -21.42
N GLY A 964 -43.74 -0.61 -20.19
CA GLY A 964 -44.07 -1.31 -18.94
C GLY A 964 -45.56 -1.57 -18.72
N TYR A 965 -46.45 -0.69 -19.20
CA TYR A 965 -47.89 -0.83 -19.03
C TYR A 965 -48.68 -0.37 -20.27
N GLY A 966 -49.80 -1.03 -20.54
CA GLY A 966 -50.73 -0.67 -21.62
C GLY A 966 -50.17 -0.97 -23.01
N ARG A 967 -50.42 -0.04 -23.96
CA ARG A 967 -49.84 -0.06 -25.31
C ARG A 967 -49.58 1.37 -25.77
N LEU A 968 -48.56 1.58 -26.58
CA LEU A 968 -48.32 2.86 -27.23
C LEU A 968 -49.58 3.29 -28.00
N ARG A 969 -49.92 4.58 -27.94
CA ARG A 969 -51.02 5.15 -28.72
C ARG A 969 -50.55 6.27 -29.61
N ILE A 970 -51.12 6.31 -30.81
CA ILE A 970 -50.79 7.28 -31.84
C ILE A 970 -51.79 8.44 -31.75
N ASN A 971 -51.31 9.67 -31.56
CA ASN A 971 -52.11 10.90 -31.39
C ASN A 971 -53.10 10.87 -30.19
N ARG A 972 -52.82 10.06 -29.16
CA ARG A 972 -53.56 9.92 -27.88
C ARG A 972 -52.57 9.52 -26.80
N SER A 973 -52.82 9.85 -25.53
CA SER A 973 -52.02 9.36 -24.40
C SER A 973 -52.28 7.86 -24.15
N VAL A 974 -51.46 7.18 -23.34
CA VAL A 974 -51.57 5.72 -23.11
C VAL A 974 -52.95 5.27 -22.60
N THR A 975 -53.65 6.14 -21.86
CA THR A 975 -55.03 5.91 -21.37
C THR A 975 -56.07 5.95 -22.49
N GLY A 976 -55.79 6.66 -23.58
CA GLY A 976 -56.71 6.92 -24.69
C GLY A 976 -57.29 8.34 -24.73
N ALA A 977 -56.95 9.18 -23.75
CA ALA A 977 -57.26 10.61 -23.76
C ALA A 977 -56.48 11.35 -24.87
N PRO A 978 -56.84 12.61 -25.20
CA PRO A 978 -55.93 13.50 -25.93
C PRO A 978 -54.60 13.65 -25.17
N ILE A 979 -53.49 13.85 -25.89
CA ILE A 979 -52.19 14.16 -25.30
C ILE A 979 -52.25 15.58 -24.72
N ILE A 980 -52.01 15.76 -23.41
CA ILE A 980 -52.07 17.07 -22.75
C ILE A 980 -50.83 17.28 -21.86
N LEU A 981 -49.82 17.99 -22.37
CA LEU A 981 -48.60 18.31 -21.63
C LEU A 981 -48.62 19.77 -21.15
N GLY A 982 -48.33 20.00 -19.87
CA GLY A 982 -48.28 21.35 -19.28
C GLY A 982 -49.60 22.15 -19.41
N GLY A 983 -50.74 21.47 -19.58
CA GLY A 983 -52.05 22.09 -19.82
C GLY A 983 -52.34 22.48 -21.27
N LYS A 984 -51.40 22.29 -22.21
CA LYS A 984 -51.66 22.41 -23.65
C LYS A 984 -52.08 21.04 -24.22
N THR A 985 -53.16 20.98 -24.98
CA THR A 985 -53.54 19.81 -25.77
C THR A 985 -52.74 19.73 -27.07
N TYR A 986 -52.25 18.55 -27.42
CA TYR A 986 -51.47 18.28 -28.63
C TYR A 986 -52.24 17.35 -29.58
N ALA A 987 -52.31 17.73 -30.85
CA ALA A 987 -53.05 16.98 -31.87
C ALA A 987 -52.28 15.79 -32.43
N THR A 988 -50.94 15.82 -32.36
CA THR A 988 -50.05 14.76 -32.85
C THR A 988 -48.97 14.40 -31.84
N GLY A 989 -48.56 13.13 -31.84
CA GLY A 989 -47.56 12.59 -30.91
C GLY A 989 -47.69 11.08 -30.66
N LEU A 990 -46.85 10.56 -29.77
CA LEU A 990 -46.84 9.19 -29.30
C LEU A 990 -47.14 9.18 -27.80
N GLY A 991 -48.23 8.54 -27.37
CA GLY A 991 -48.57 8.43 -25.96
C GLY A 991 -48.10 7.12 -25.36
N ALA A 992 -47.28 7.19 -24.32
CA ALA A 992 -46.55 6.05 -23.78
C ALA A 992 -46.65 5.95 -22.24
N HIS A 993 -45.94 4.98 -21.67
CA HIS A 993 -45.87 4.74 -20.24
C HIS A 993 -44.47 4.26 -19.87
N ALA A 994 -43.79 4.89 -18.91
CA ALA A 994 -42.45 4.45 -18.53
C ALA A 994 -42.48 3.10 -17.76
N PRO A 995 -41.40 2.29 -17.79
CA PRO A 995 -40.29 2.39 -18.75
C PRO A 995 -40.78 2.09 -20.18
N GLN A 996 -40.31 2.84 -21.18
CA GLN A 996 -40.65 2.67 -22.60
C GLN A 996 -39.41 2.84 -23.47
N ARG A 997 -39.27 2.00 -24.51
CA ARG A 997 -38.22 2.11 -25.52
C ARG A 997 -38.79 1.82 -26.92
N THR A 998 -38.60 2.75 -27.85
CA THR A 998 -39.19 2.69 -29.20
C THR A 998 -38.15 3.08 -30.23
N SER A 999 -37.78 2.14 -31.10
CA SER A 999 -36.71 2.31 -32.10
C SER A 999 -37.27 2.42 -33.50
N TYR A 1000 -36.79 3.40 -34.26
CA TYR A 1000 -37.18 3.71 -35.64
C TYR A 1000 -35.97 3.59 -36.57
N PHE A 1001 -36.14 2.95 -37.73
CA PHE A 1001 -35.12 2.92 -38.77
C PHE A 1001 -35.23 4.17 -39.64
N ILE A 1002 -34.25 5.07 -39.51
CA ILE A 1002 -34.22 6.38 -40.19
C ILE A 1002 -33.20 6.46 -41.34
N ALA A 1003 -32.39 5.41 -41.52
CA ALA A 1003 -31.35 5.35 -42.54
C ALA A 1003 -31.93 5.61 -43.96
N GLY A 1004 -31.29 6.50 -44.72
CA GLY A 1004 -31.71 6.84 -46.08
C GLY A 1004 -32.93 7.75 -46.19
N GLY A 1005 -33.65 8.04 -45.09
CA GLY A 1005 -34.82 8.93 -45.10
C GLY A 1005 -34.50 10.41 -45.36
N GLY A 1006 -33.22 10.79 -45.36
CA GLY A 1006 -32.75 12.16 -45.61
C GLY A 1006 -32.96 13.12 -44.44
N TYR A 1007 -33.33 12.62 -43.26
CA TYR A 1007 -33.63 13.43 -42.08
C TYR A 1007 -32.39 14.12 -41.52
N THR A 1008 -32.57 15.38 -41.11
CA THR A 1008 -31.53 16.24 -40.57
C THR A 1008 -31.72 16.49 -39.07
N HIS A 1009 -32.97 16.65 -38.62
CA HIS A 1009 -33.30 16.93 -37.21
C HIS A 1009 -34.45 16.05 -36.70
N PHE A 1010 -34.45 15.73 -35.41
CA PHE A 1010 -35.60 15.25 -34.64
C PHE A 1010 -36.02 16.31 -33.62
N VAL A 1011 -37.33 16.54 -33.50
CA VAL A 1011 -37.91 17.46 -32.50
C VAL A 1011 -39.12 16.80 -31.84
N ALA A 1012 -39.25 16.92 -30.53
CA ALA A 1012 -40.45 16.53 -29.78
C ALA A 1012 -40.66 17.44 -28.57
N VAL A 1013 -41.89 17.55 -28.09
CA VAL A 1013 -42.21 18.11 -26.78
C VAL A 1013 -42.55 16.94 -25.85
N VAL A 1014 -41.79 16.78 -24.78
CA VAL A 1014 -41.92 15.66 -23.84
C VAL A 1014 -42.40 16.10 -22.46
N GLY A 1015 -43.06 15.20 -21.75
CA GLY A 1015 -43.47 15.38 -20.37
C GLY A 1015 -44.50 14.34 -19.94
N LEU A 1016 -44.93 14.45 -18.69
CA LEU A 1016 -46.04 13.66 -18.17
C LEU A 1016 -47.39 14.21 -18.68
N ASP A 1017 -48.25 13.32 -19.15
CA ASP A 1017 -49.62 13.63 -19.60
C ASP A 1017 -50.49 14.11 -18.44
N ALA A 1018 -51.52 14.90 -18.72
CA ALA A 1018 -52.45 15.37 -17.69
C ALA A 1018 -53.15 14.22 -16.94
N THR A 1019 -53.24 13.02 -17.53
CA THR A 1019 -53.75 11.84 -16.82
C THR A 1019 -52.76 11.24 -15.80
N ALA A 1020 -51.46 11.58 -15.83
CA ALA A 1020 -50.51 11.20 -14.78
C ALA A 1020 -50.90 11.82 -13.41
N LYS A 1021 -51.54 13.01 -13.43
CA LYS A 1021 -51.93 13.77 -12.23
C LYS A 1021 -53.01 13.10 -11.36
N SER A 1022 -53.57 11.96 -11.79
CA SER A 1022 -54.36 11.09 -10.90
C SER A 1022 -53.50 10.21 -9.98
N GLY A 1023 -52.17 10.24 -10.12
CA GLY A 1023 -51.22 9.48 -9.30
C GLY A 1023 -50.81 10.10 -7.97
N HIS A 1024 -51.24 11.34 -7.68
CA HIS A 1024 -50.98 12.03 -6.41
C HIS A 1024 -49.49 12.23 -6.06
N GLY A 1025 -48.67 12.57 -7.06
CA GLY A 1025 -47.24 12.86 -6.92
C GLY A 1025 -46.32 11.66 -7.13
N LYS A 1026 -46.85 10.52 -7.60
CA LYS A 1026 -46.08 9.29 -7.83
C LYS A 1026 -45.12 9.38 -9.01
N ALA A 1027 -45.60 9.89 -10.15
CA ALA A 1027 -44.93 9.78 -11.43
C ALA A 1027 -43.55 10.45 -11.43
N ALA A 1028 -42.54 9.74 -11.94
CA ALA A 1028 -41.13 10.15 -11.93
C ALA A 1028 -40.39 9.52 -13.13
N VAL A 1029 -40.18 10.31 -14.18
CA VAL A 1029 -39.64 9.82 -15.46
C VAL A 1029 -38.44 10.61 -15.97
N GLN A 1030 -37.64 10.01 -16.83
CA GLN A 1030 -36.59 10.68 -17.60
C GLN A 1030 -36.72 10.36 -19.09
N PHE A 1031 -36.66 11.35 -19.97
CA PHE A 1031 -36.69 11.13 -21.42
C PHE A 1031 -35.25 11.15 -21.98
N ARG A 1032 -34.92 10.18 -22.82
CA ARG A 1032 -33.62 10.08 -23.51
C ARG A 1032 -33.81 9.75 -24.99
N VAL A 1033 -32.93 10.27 -25.83
CA VAL A 1033 -32.87 10.00 -27.26
C VAL A 1033 -31.54 9.34 -27.58
N GLU A 1034 -31.58 8.18 -28.24
CA GLU A 1034 -30.40 7.46 -28.71
C GLU A 1034 -30.31 7.53 -30.25
N LEU A 1035 -29.09 7.63 -30.77
CA LEU A 1035 -28.77 7.36 -32.17
C LEU A 1035 -27.82 6.17 -32.22
N ASP A 1036 -28.19 5.13 -32.97
CA ASP A 1036 -27.42 3.89 -33.15
C ASP A 1036 -26.91 3.25 -31.83
N GLY A 1037 -27.71 3.34 -30.76
CA GLY A 1037 -27.41 2.78 -29.43
C GLY A 1037 -26.58 3.69 -28.52
N ARG A 1038 -26.24 4.91 -28.95
CA ARG A 1038 -25.61 5.95 -28.11
C ARG A 1038 -26.63 7.01 -27.71
N VAL A 1039 -26.78 7.28 -26.41
CA VAL A 1039 -27.54 8.44 -25.92
C VAL A 1039 -26.91 9.73 -26.46
N VAL A 1040 -27.72 10.59 -27.08
CA VAL A 1040 -27.31 11.90 -27.63
C VAL A 1040 -28.00 13.08 -26.95
N LEU A 1041 -29.12 12.86 -26.25
CA LEU A 1041 -29.86 13.87 -25.51
C LEU A 1041 -30.64 13.21 -24.37
N GLU A 1042 -30.64 13.84 -23.18
CA GLU A 1042 -31.43 13.42 -22.03
C GLU A 1042 -32.08 14.62 -21.32
N THR A 1043 -33.19 14.40 -20.62
CA THR A 1043 -33.81 15.40 -19.72
C THR A 1043 -33.30 15.24 -18.29
N PRO A 1044 -33.52 16.25 -17.42
CA PRO A 1044 -33.64 16.02 -15.98
C PRO A 1044 -34.78 15.04 -15.65
N GLU A 1045 -34.85 14.61 -14.40
CA GLU A 1045 -36.04 13.97 -13.80
C GLU A 1045 -37.27 14.88 -13.95
N MET A 1046 -38.40 14.31 -14.39
CA MET A 1046 -39.67 15.00 -14.57
C MET A 1046 -40.75 14.39 -13.67
N ARG A 1047 -41.48 15.26 -12.95
CA ARG A 1047 -42.61 14.93 -12.05
C ARG A 1047 -43.89 15.65 -12.47
N GLU A 1048 -45.01 15.37 -11.82
CA GLU A 1048 -46.35 15.85 -12.20
C GLU A 1048 -46.50 17.39 -12.30
N ASP A 1049 -45.63 18.17 -11.68
CA ASP A 1049 -45.57 19.63 -11.71
C ASP A 1049 -44.57 20.20 -12.74
N SER A 1050 -43.71 19.35 -13.31
CA SER A 1050 -42.63 19.75 -14.21
C SER A 1050 -43.16 20.30 -15.54
N PRO A 1051 -42.63 21.43 -16.05
CA PRO A 1051 -43.03 21.97 -17.34
C PRO A 1051 -42.55 21.05 -18.48
N PRO A 1052 -43.31 20.93 -19.58
CA PRO A 1052 -42.88 20.12 -20.72
C PRO A 1052 -41.65 20.69 -21.41
N ILE A 1053 -40.74 19.81 -21.80
CA ILE A 1053 -39.43 20.15 -22.38
C ILE A 1053 -39.49 19.95 -23.89
N THR A 1054 -38.99 20.91 -24.67
CA THR A 1054 -38.80 20.74 -26.12
C THR A 1054 -37.40 20.19 -26.39
N LEU A 1055 -37.32 18.95 -26.89
CA LEU A 1055 -36.08 18.30 -27.31
C LEU A 1055 -35.83 18.63 -28.77
N VAL A 1056 -34.58 18.95 -29.12
CA VAL A 1056 -34.11 19.13 -30.50
C VAL A 1056 -32.78 18.40 -30.64
N VAL A 1057 -32.73 17.42 -31.54
CA VAL A 1057 -31.51 16.73 -31.98
C VAL A 1057 -31.29 17.12 -33.43
N ASP A 1058 -30.17 17.75 -33.76
CA ASP A 1058 -29.94 18.40 -35.06
C ASP A 1058 -28.79 17.75 -35.88
N GLU A 1059 -28.39 16.53 -35.50
CA GLU A 1059 -27.32 15.76 -36.12
C GLU A 1059 -27.75 14.32 -36.48
N LEU A 1060 -28.95 14.15 -37.06
CA LEU A 1060 -29.43 12.84 -37.55
C LEU A 1060 -28.70 12.34 -38.80
N LYS A 1061 -27.87 13.18 -39.43
CA LYS A 1061 -27.24 12.90 -40.73
C LYS A 1061 -26.20 11.78 -40.64
N GLY A 1062 -26.63 10.57 -41.00
CA GLY A 1062 -25.80 9.36 -41.03
C GLY A 1062 -26.18 8.32 -39.98
N ALA A 1063 -27.00 8.70 -38.99
CA ALA A 1063 -27.59 7.75 -38.04
C ALA A 1063 -28.54 6.78 -38.76
N ARG A 1064 -28.56 5.51 -38.32
CA ARG A 1064 -29.39 4.47 -38.94
C ARG A 1064 -30.66 4.19 -38.13
N VAL A 1065 -30.54 4.23 -36.81
CA VAL A 1065 -31.63 4.00 -35.85
C VAL A 1065 -31.75 5.19 -34.90
N LEU A 1066 -32.98 5.69 -34.75
CA LEU A 1066 -33.39 6.64 -33.71
C LEU A 1066 -34.18 5.88 -32.66
N THR A 1067 -33.72 5.88 -31.41
CA THR A 1067 -34.49 5.33 -30.28
C THR A 1067 -34.99 6.44 -29.38
N LEU A 1068 -36.29 6.40 -29.08
CA LEU A 1068 -36.92 7.21 -28.06
C LEU A 1068 -37.06 6.35 -26.79
N VAL A 1069 -36.49 6.81 -25.67
CA VAL A 1069 -36.49 6.12 -24.38
C VAL A 1069 -37.16 7.00 -23.33
N CYS A 1070 -38.04 6.43 -22.53
CA CYS A 1070 -38.57 7.06 -21.33
C CYS A 1070 -38.36 6.11 -20.16
N ASP A 1071 -37.46 6.44 -19.24
CA ASP A 1071 -37.10 5.63 -18.10
C ASP A 1071 -37.96 5.97 -16.89
N ASN A 1072 -38.27 4.97 -16.07
CA ASN A 1072 -38.88 5.14 -14.75
C ASN A 1072 -37.77 5.42 -13.70
N LEU A 1073 -38.06 6.30 -12.74
CA LEU A 1073 -37.17 6.69 -11.64
C LEU A 1073 -37.83 6.44 -10.26
N GLY A 1074 -38.71 5.45 -10.12
CA GLY A 1074 -39.45 5.23 -8.88
C GLY A 1074 -40.41 4.05 -8.90
N ASP A 1075 -41.69 4.31 -8.62
CA ASP A 1075 -42.80 3.39 -8.87
C ASP A 1075 -43.38 3.75 -10.26
N GLN A 1076 -43.72 2.75 -11.09
CA GLN A 1076 -44.23 3.01 -12.45
C GLN A 1076 -45.70 3.45 -12.47
N ASP A 1077 -46.41 3.34 -11.35
CA ASP A 1077 -47.78 3.83 -11.18
C ASP A 1077 -47.93 5.29 -11.67
N TYR A 1078 -48.73 5.49 -12.72
CA TYR A 1078 -49.05 6.78 -13.35
C TYR A 1078 -47.92 7.47 -14.15
N ASP A 1079 -46.86 6.75 -14.55
CA ASP A 1079 -45.82 7.25 -15.46
C ASP A 1079 -46.31 7.43 -16.93
N HIS A 1080 -47.46 8.08 -17.13
CA HIS A 1080 -48.04 8.37 -18.43
C HIS A 1080 -47.21 9.47 -19.11
N ALA A 1081 -46.34 9.07 -20.03
CA ALA A 1081 -45.27 9.90 -20.56
C ALA A 1081 -45.40 10.01 -22.08
N ASP A 1082 -45.65 11.21 -22.60
CA ASP A 1082 -46.02 11.41 -24.01
C ASP A 1082 -44.97 12.22 -24.79
N TRP A 1083 -44.70 11.78 -26.02
CA TRP A 1083 -43.87 12.46 -27.01
C TRP A 1083 -44.76 13.27 -27.96
N ALA A 1084 -45.17 14.46 -27.54
CA ALA A 1084 -46.03 15.34 -28.31
C ALA A 1084 -45.29 16.04 -29.46
N GLU A 1085 -45.99 16.31 -30.57
CA GLU A 1085 -45.46 16.97 -31.78
C GLU A 1085 -44.13 16.36 -32.31
N ALA A 1086 -43.91 15.07 -32.06
CA ALA A 1086 -42.70 14.34 -32.45
C ALA A 1086 -42.54 14.27 -33.98
N ARG A 1087 -41.43 14.84 -34.48
CA ARG A 1087 -41.21 15.17 -35.90
C ARG A 1087 -39.78 14.89 -36.35
N LEU A 1088 -39.64 14.36 -37.56
CA LEU A 1088 -38.38 14.29 -38.28
C LEU A 1088 -38.37 15.34 -39.41
N TYR A 1089 -37.39 16.24 -39.40
CA TYR A 1089 -37.23 17.30 -40.40
C TYR A 1089 -36.25 16.85 -41.48
N LYS A 1090 -36.44 17.35 -42.71
CA LYS A 1090 -35.53 17.15 -43.84
C LYS A 1090 -34.91 18.50 -44.23
#